data_AF-A0A543J4H8-F1
#
_entry.id   AF-A0A543J4H8-F1
#
_cell.length_a   1.000
_cell.length_b   1.000
_cell.length_c   1.000
_cell.angle_alpha   90.00
_cell.angle_beta   90.00
_cell.angle_gamma   90.00
#
_symmetry.space_group_name_H-M   'P 1'
#
loop_
_entity.id
_entity.type
_entity.pdbx_description
1 polymer ?
#
loop_
_entity_poly.entity_id
_entity_poly.type
_entity_poly.pdbx_seq_one_letter_code
_entity_poly.pdbx_strand_id
1 'polypeptide(L)'
;MTSVGIRVERRRPGTPRPRPGRARWHAIANAVVLVWLALAAVAVAAQGVLPAPRWSALHLFLLGAVSNAIVTWSEHFAVTLLRLADPPARWRAGRLVALNAGVVAVLTGASAGPVAVGVAGAAVVVAVVAAHVAVLAVRARGALAGRFSHVVTWYVWAGAALATGGVLGGIMLAGVVTGAAEERLVAAHAHVNLLGWVGLAVLGTLFTLWPTVLRTQVIDGAGRIARLSVRLAVPGLALAVGGLLAGARWAAAPGLLLYATAAALALVPFLRTARRRPPHGAAAFLLAAGTAWFVLAVAADIAVVATRPPERVGETIEAALPPVLAGFTGQTLIGALTFLLPVVLGGGPAALKRNAALLERFWRARLAATNLGLAAAVLPLPGPVRTAGLGVAVAALAAFVPLAVAAVLRSRDVRITPATGGIAVGVLATLLAVAASVTTVAEPYSRTVTGGGTQTVDVTLVGMRVVPGVIEAPAGTRLVLRVTNNDGRRHDLRLSTGERTPMLRPGESATLTLPELTGPVDGWCTVAGHRAAGMTLRINVTGTAAQATPAPAPGHTAHATHQGPLNLAAPMSPGFEPYDATLRPAPGGTEHKVEIRVVEKEIEVAPGVRQRMWTFGGTVPGPVLRGKVGDVFTVTFVNDGTIGHGIDFHAGSLAPDRPMRTIEPGERLTYRFRAERAGAWLYHCSTMPMLQHIANGMYGAVIIDPPDLPRADREYVLVQGKLYLGTPGDAAQVAKMRDGRPDGWMFNGAAAQYDHAPLAARAGERVRVWVVAAGPASGTAFHIVGTQFDTVYKEGAYLLRPDDPGGAQALDLAPAQGGFVETVFPEPGRYPFVDHDMRHAESGAHGFFQVTAR
;
A
#
# COMPACT_ATOMS: atom_id res chain seq x y z
N MET A 1 -60.88 72.56 6.16
CA MET A 1 -59.45 72.17 6.19
C MET A 1 -59.18 71.53 7.53
N THR A 2 -59.06 70.21 7.57
CA THR A 2 -58.67 69.44 8.76
C THR A 2 -57.71 68.34 8.30
N SER A 3 -56.50 68.39 8.85
CA SER A 3 -55.35 67.59 8.47
C SER A 3 -55.53 66.12 8.87
N VAL A 4 -55.48 65.24 7.89
CA VAL A 4 -55.43 63.79 8.08
C VAL A 4 -54.04 63.40 8.60
N GLY A 5 -53.97 62.96 9.86
CA GLY A 5 -52.75 62.43 10.47
C GLY A 5 -52.48 61.00 10.02
N ILE A 6 -51.50 60.82 9.12
CA ILE A 6 -50.99 59.50 8.74
C ILE A 6 -49.97 59.04 9.79
N ARG A 7 -50.33 58.03 10.59
CA ARG A 7 -49.42 57.35 11.51
C ARG A 7 -48.63 56.29 10.73
N VAL A 8 -47.38 56.57 10.41
CA VAL A 8 -46.47 55.58 9.81
C VAL A 8 -45.94 54.65 10.90
N GLU A 9 -46.44 53.43 10.93
CA GLU A 9 -45.96 52.37 11.82
C GLU A 9 -44.57 51.89 11.33
N ARG A 10 -43.50 52.33 11.99
CA ARG A 10 -42.14 51.80 11.76
C ARG A 10 -42.08 50.36 12.25
N ARG A 11 -42.32 49.41 11.34
CA ARG A 11 -42.00 48.00 11.53
C ARG A 11 -40.48 47.88 11.74
N ARG A 12 -40.04 47.58 12.96
CA ARG A 12 -38.64 47.15 13.22
C ARG A 12 -38.33 45.96 12.30
N PRO A 13 -37.21 45.94 11.57
CA PRO A 13 -36.83 44.77 10.78
C PRO A 13 -36.51 43.64 11.77
N GLY A 14 -37.46 42.71 11.92
CA GLY A 14 -37.21 41.48 12.65
C GLY A 14 -36.04 40.76 12.00
N THR A 15 -35.01 40.45 12.77
CA THR A 15 -33.93 39.53 12.36
C THR A 15 -34.57 38.30 11.72
N PRO A 16 -34.24 37.93 10.48
CA PRO A 16 -34.85 36.79 9.82
C PRO A 16 -34.48 35.53 10.60
N ARG A 17 -35.42 35.01 11.40
CA ARG A 17 -35.31 33.68 11.98
C ARG A 17 -35.19 32.70 10.80
N PRO A 18 -34.19 31.80 10.78
CA PRO A 18 -34.09 30.81 9.73
C PRO A 18 -35.40 30.00 9.70
N ARG A 19 -36.05 29.94 8.54
CA ARG A 19 -37.28 29.16 8.34
C ARG A 19 -37.00 27.71 8.80
N PRO A 20 -37.83 27.09 9.68
CA PRO A 20 -37.56 25.79 10.29
C PRO A 20 -37.15 24.68 9.31
N GLY A 21 -37.68 24.71 8.08
CA GLY A 21 -37.34 23.76 7.02
C GLY A 21 -35.90 23.85 6.48
N ARG A 22 -35.25 25.02 6.52
CA ARG A 22 -33.89 25.22 5.95
C ARG A 22 -32.81 24.68 6.88
N ALA A 23 -32.90 24.96 8.18
CA ALA A 23 -32.01 24.37 9.19
C ALA A 23 -32.18 22.85 9.25
N ARG A 24 -33.43 22.37 9.14
CA ARG A 24 -33.73 20.94 9.08
C ARG A 24 -33.09 20.27 7.86
N TRP A 25 -33.14 20.89 6.69
CA TRP A 25 -32.50 20.38 5.48
C TRP A 25 -30.98 20.29 5.62
N HIS A 26 -30.32 21.37 6.04
CA HIS A 26 -28.85 21.37 6.14
C HIS A 26 -28.33 20.35 7.15
N ALA A 27 -29.02 20.10 8.26
CA ALA A 27 -28.61 19.03 9.17
C ALA A 27 -28.79 17.63 8.57
N ILE A 28 -29.82 17.38 7.74
CA ILE A 28 -29.95 16.10 7.02
C ILE A 28 -28.80 15.94 6.02
N ALA A 29 -28.54 16.95 5.20
CA ALA A 29 -27.47 16.90 4.21
C ALA A 29 -26.08 16.72 4.85
N ASN A 30 -25.80 17.40 5.97
CA ASN A 30 -24.55 17.20 6.70
C ASN A 30 -24.49 15.85 7.42
N ALA A 31 -25.61 15.30 7.89
CA ALA A 31 -25.62 13.95 8.45
C ALA A 31 -25.19 12.91 7.41
N VAL A 32 -25.63 13.04 6.14
CA VAL A 32 -25.17 12.18 5.05
C VAL A 32 -23.66 12.28 4.85
N VAL A 33 -23.09 13.50 4.86
CA VAL A 33 -21.64 13.71 4.78
C VAL A 33 -20.91 13.01 5.94
N LEU A 34 -21.42 13.15 7.18
CA LEU A 34 -20.82 12.53 8.37
C LEU A 34 -20.89 11.00 8.33
N VAL A 35 -21.98 10.42 7.81
CA VAL A 35 -22.10 8.96 7.62
C VAL A 35 -21.02 8.47 6.66
N TRP A 36 -20.85 9.11 5.49
CA TRP A 36 -19.78 8.74 4.56
C TRP A 36 -18.38 8.93 5.14
N LEU A 37 -18.14 9.98 5.94
CA LEU A 37 -16.87 10.17 6.64
C LEU A 37 -16.60 9.07 7.65
N ALA A 38 -17.61 8.65 8.42
CA ALA A 38 -17.51 7.54 9.35
C ALA A 38 -17.19 6.23 8.61
N LEU A 39 -17.91 5.95 7.51
CA LEU A 39 -17.68 4.77 6.68
C LEU A 39 -16.29 4.77 6.07
N ALA A 40 -15.81 5.91 5.57
CA ALA A 40 -14.45 6.03 5.05
C ALA A 40 -13.40 5.78 6.15
N ALA A 41 -13.60 6.31 7.36
CA ALA A 41 -12.70 6.07 8.49
C ALA A 41 -12.67 4.60 8.91
N VAL A 42 -13.85 3.94 8.98
CA VAL A 42 -13.96 2.51 9.26
C VAL A 42 -13.29 1.69 8.15
N ALA A 43 -13.52 2.04 6.88
CA ALA A 43 -12.91 1.34 5.75
C ALA A 43 -11.38 1.45 5.76
N VAL A 44 -10.81 2.58 6.19
CA VAL A 44 -9.35 2.74 6.39
C VAL A 44 -8.86 1.91 7.58
N ALA A 45 -9.54 1.95 8.71
CA ALA A 45 -9.16 1.20 9.90
C ALA A 45 -9.24 -0.33 9.70
N ALA A 46 -10.17 -0.79 8.87
CA ALA A 46 -10.39 -2.21 8.60
C ALA A 46 -9.47 -2.80 7.51
N GLN A 47 -8.60 -2.02 6.87
CA GLN A 47 -7.73 -2.52 5.77
C GLN A 47 -6.76 -3.64 6.18
N GLY A 48 -6.51 -3.81 7.50
CA GLY A 48 -5.68 -4.91 8.02
C GLY A 48 -6.46 -6.14 8.53
N VAL A 49 -7.80 -6.08 8.54
CA VAL A 49 -8.66 -7.12 9.16
C VAL A 49 -9.74 -7.62 8.20
N LEU A 50 -10.25 -6.76 7.31
CA LEU A 50 -11.25 -7.10 6.30
C LEU A 50 -10.62 -7.06 4.90
N PRO A 51 -10.92 -8.03 4.02
CA PRO A 51 -10.39 -8.09 2.66
C PRO A 51 -11.12 -7.09 1.75
N ALA A 52 -10.95 -5.79 2.03
CA ALA A 52 -11.57 -4.68 1.31
C ALA A 52 -10.54 -3.93 0.43
N PRO A 53 -10.81 -3.69 -0.88
CA PRO A 53 -9.89 -2.97 -1.75
C PRO A 53 -9.64 -1.53 -1.30
N ARG A 54 -8.41 -1.03 -1.41
CA ARG A 54 -8.04 0.35 -1.00
C ARG A 54 -8.86 1.44 -1.70
N TRP A 55 -9.23 1.22 -2.96
CA TRP A 55 -10.03 2.18 -3.74
C TRP A 55 -11.42 2.43 -3.13
N SER A 56 -11.97 1.48 -2.37
CA SER A 56 -13.27 1.61 -1.73
C SER A 56 -13.27 2.74 -0.69
N ALA A 57 -12.25 2.80 0.18
CA ALA A 57 -12.07 3.88 1.15
C ALA A 57 -11.90 5.25 0.46
N LEU A 58 -11.17 5.31 -0.66
CA LEU A 58 -10.98 6.53 -1.44
C LEU A 58 -12.31 7.04 -2.01
N HIS A 59 -13.15 6.16 -2.57
CA HIS A 59 -14.43 6.55 -3.16
C HIS A 59 -15.50 6.83 -2.08
N LEU A 60 -15.50 6.11 -0.96
CA LEU A 60 -16.32 6.46 0.22
C LEU A 60 -16.04 7.89 0.68
N PHE A 61 -14.77 8.28 0.70
CA PHE A 61 -14.34 9.61 1.07
C PHE A 61 -14.64 10.66 -0.02
N LEU A 62 -14.14 10.49 -1.24
CA LEU A 62 -14.22 11.49 -2.31
C LEU A 62 -15.61 11.53 -2.98
N LEU A 63 -16.10 10.39 -3.42
CA LEU A 63 -17.39 10.29 -4.11
C LEU A 63 -18.56 10.34 -3.10
N GLY A 64 -18.42 9.71 -1.94
CA GLY A 64 -19.38 9.80 -0.84
C GLY A 64 -19.35 11.14 -0.12
N ALA A 65 -18.41 11.33 0.81
CA ALA A 65 -18.42 12.48 1.71
C ALA A 65 -18.17 13.84 1.00
N VAL A 66 -17.10 13.93 0.21
CA VAL A 66 -16.66 15.20 -0.39
C VAL A 66 -17.64 15.66 -1.47
N SER A 67 -18.13 14.77 -2.33
CA SER A 67 -19.09 15.17 -3.38
C SER A 67 -20.44 15.59 -2.80
N ASN A 68 -20.94 14.89 -1.77
CA ASN A 68 -22.14 15.34 -1.04
C ASN A 68 -21.93 16.72 -0.39
N ALA A 69 -20.74 16.98 0.18
CA ALA A 69 -20.41 18.28 0.73
C ALA A 69 -20.37 19.37 -0.37
N ILE A 70 -19.66 19.13 -1.48
CA ILE A 70 -19.54 20.08 -2.59
C ILE A 70 -20.93 20.44 -3.13
N VAL A 71 -21.75 19.45 -3.50
CA VAL A 71 -23.09 19.67 -4.07
C VAL A 71 -24.05 20.39 -3.10
N THR A 72 -23.91 20.14 -1.80
CA THR A 72 -24.72 20.80 -0.77
C THR A 72 -24.31 22.25 -0.56
N TRP A 73 -23.00 22.49 -0.43
CA TRP A 73 -22.47 23.80 -0.08
C TRP A 73 -22.36 24.74 -1.28
N SER A 74 -22.08 24.23 -2.48
CA SER A 74 -22.09 25.03 -3.71
C SER A 74 -23.46 25.67 -3.97
N GLU A 75 -24.55 24.92 -3.77
CA GLU A 75 -25.92 25.46 -3.85
C GLU A 75 -26.18 26.48 -2.76
N HIS A 76 -25.78 26.19 -1.51
CA HIS A 76 -25.94 27.14 -0.42
C HIS A 76 -25.21 28.45 -0.70
N PHE A 77 -23.94 28.39 -1.14
CA PHE A 77 -23.15 29.56 -1.48
C PHE A 77 -23.71 30.31 -2.67
N ALA A 78 -24.10 29.63 -3.75
CA ALA A 78 -24.71 30.28 -4.90
C ALA A 78 -26.02 31.00 -4.52
N VAL A 79 -26.90 30.35 -3.77
CA VAL A 79 -28.17 30.93 -3.32
C VAL A 79 -27.94 32.13 -2.41
N THR A 80 -27.02 32.03 -1.45
CA THR A 80 -26.74 33.11 -0.49
C THR A 80 -26.02 34.30 -1.14
N LEU A 81 -25.00 34.05 -1.96
CA LEU A 81 -24.18 35.09 -2.59
C LEU A 81 -24.91 35.82 -3.72
N LEU A 82 -25.76 35.11 -4.47
CA LEU A 82 -26.57 35.69 -5.55
C LEU A 82 -27.96 36.13 -5.08
N ARG A 83 -28.26 35.98 -3.78
CA ARG A 83 -29.57 36.33 -3.17
C ARG A 83 -30.76 35.69 -3.91
N LEU A 84 -30.59 34.45 -4.36
CA LEU A 84 -31.62 33.71 -5.08
C LEU A 84 -32.65 33.13 -4.10
N ALA A 85 -33.85 32.81 -4.60
CA ALA A 85 -34.82 32.04 -3.83
C ALA A 85 -34.27 30.63 -3.50
N ASP A 86 -34.70 30.05 -2.39
CA ASP A 86 -34.38 28.66 -2.08
C ASP A 86 -34.97 27.73 -3.17
N PRO A 87 -34.21 26.76 -3.69
CA PRO A 87 -34.75 25.80 -4.64
C PRO A 87 -35.84 24.92 -3.99
N PRO A 88 -36.76 24.36 -4.79
CA PRO A 88 -37.83 23.51 -4.29
C PRO A 88 -37.29 22.35 -3.43
N ALA A 89 -37.99 22.01 -2.34
CA ALA A 89 -37.57 20.92 -1.45
C ALA A 89 -37.40 19.58 -2.19
N ARG A 90 -38.30 19.28 -3.14
CA ARG A 90 -38.24 18.11 -4.02
C ARG A 90 -36.94 18.03 -4.84
N TRP A 91 -36.44 19.16 -5.33
CA TRP A 91 -35.19 19.21 -6.10
C TRP A 91 -34.01 18.86 -5.21
N ARG A 92 -33.93 19.47 -4.02
CA ARG A 92 -32.85 19.22 -3.06
C ARG A 92 -32.81 17.78 -2.58
N ALA A 93 -33.96 17.25 -2.18
CA ALA A 93 -34.10 15.87 -1.73
C ALA A 93 -33.81 14.88 -2.87
N GLY A 94 -34.45 15.06 -4.04
CA GLY A 94 -34.26 14.19 -5.21
C GLY A 94 -32.81 14.16 -5.68
N ARG A 95 -32.12 15.31 -5.74
CA ARG A 95 -30.69 15.37 -6.07
C ARG A 95 -29.84 14.59 -5.09
N LEU A 96 -30.07 14.76 -3.79
CA LEU A 96 -29.28 14.09 -2.75
C LEU A 96 -29.51 12.57 -2.79
N VAL A 97 -30.77 12.13 -2.94
CA VAL A 97 -31.12 10.71 -3.09
C VAL A 97 -30.48 10.12 -4.35
N ALA A 98 -30.63 10.78 -5.50
CA ALA A 98 -30.08 10.31 -6.76
C ALA A 98 -28.55 10.25 -6.74
N LEU A 99 -27.87 11.26 -6.15
CA LEU A 99 -26.43 11.25 -5.99
C LEU A 99 -25.98 10.03 -5.18
N ASN A 100 -26.57 9.82 -4.00
CA ASN A 100 -26.17 8.72 -3.11
C ASN A 100 -26.54 7.34 -3.69
N ALA A 101 -27.68 7.23 -4.38
CA ALA A 101 -28.03 6.02 -5.12
C ALA A 101 -26.98 5.72 -6.22
N GLY A 102 -26.54 6.75 -6.95
CA GLY A 102 -25.45 6.65 -7.93
C GLY A 102 -24.13 6.24 -7.29
N VAL A 103 -23.75 6.84 -6.16
CA VAL A 103 -22.52 6.47 -5.42
C VAL A 103 -22.58 5.02 -4.96
N VAL A 104 -23.69 4.58 -4.35
CA VAL A 104 -23.88 3.18 -3.93
C VAL A 104 -23.81 2.26 -5.14
N ALA A 105 -24.48 2.60 -6.24
CA ALA A 105 -24.42 1.80 -7.47
C ALA A 105 -22.99 1.68 -8.04
N VAL A 106 -22.20 2.76 -8.03
CA VAL A 106 -20.78 2.72 -8.39
C VAL A 106 -20.00 1.79 -7.47
N LEU A 107 -20.13 1.96 -6.14
CA LEU A 107 -19.41 1.15 -5.15
C LEU A 107 -19.79 -0.33 -5.25
N THR A 108 -21.07 -0.64 -5.40
CA THR A 108 -21.59 -2.01 -5.55
C THR A 108 -21.11 -2.62 -6.86
N GLY A 109 -21.32 -1.93 -8.00
CA GLY A 109 -20.93 -2.42 -9.32
C GLY A 109 -19.42 -2.49 -9.54
N ALA A 110 -18.62 -1.77 -8.74
CA ALA A 110 -17.17 -1.87 -8.75
C ALA A 110 -16.60 -2.90 -7.78
N SER A 111 -17.40 -3.45 -6.85
CA SER A 111 -16.94 -4.41 -5.84
C SER A 111 -17.45 -5.83 -6.07
N ALA A 112 -18.76 -6.02 -6.26
CA ALA A 112 -19.40 -7.34 -6.29
C ALA A 112 -20.67 -7.41 -7.17
N GLY A 113 -21.14 -6.29 -7.72
CA GLY A 113 -22.36 -6.21 -8.52
C GLY A 113 -22.12 -6.02 -10.03
N PRO A 114 -23.17 -6.04 -10.85
CA PRO A 114 -23.03 -5.89 -12.29
C PRO A 114 -22.42 -4.54 -12.68
N VAL A 115 -21.59 -4.47 -13.72
CA VAL A 115 -20.95 -3.23 -14.18
C VAL A 115 -21.94 -2.35 -14.84
N ALA A 116 -22.99 -2.93 -15.44
CA ALA A 116 -24.12 -2.14 -15.86
C ALA A 116 -24.65 -1.29 -14.70
N VAL A 117 -24.72 -1.83 -13.47
CA VAL A 117 -25.09 -1.07 -12.26
C VAL A 117 -24.02 -0.03 -11.92
N GLY A 118 -22.73 -0.40 -11.98
CA GLY A 118 -21.64 0.52 -11.69
C GLY A 118 -21.54 1.70 -12.68
N VAL A 119 -21.59 1.43 -13.98
CA VAL A 119 -21.58 2.38 -15.09
C VAL A 119 -22.86 3.21 -15.10
N ALA A 120 -24.03 2.60 -14.87
CA ALA A 120 -25.26 3.36 -14.68
C ALA A 120 -25.17 4.26 -13.45
N GLY A 121 -24.57 3.79 -12.36
CA GLY A 121 -24.27 4.59 -11.18
C GLY A 121 -23.39 5.79 -11.52
N ALA A 122 -22.30 5.57 -12.27
CA ALA A 122 -21.42 6.65 -12.73
C ALA A 122 -22.18 7.65 -13.63
N ALA A 123 -23.01 7.16 -14.56
CA ALA A 123 -23.86 7.99 -15.41
C ALA A 123 -24.88 8.80 -14.59
N VAL A 124 -25.47 8.21 -13.55
CA VAL A 124 -26.37 8.91 -12.62
C VAL A 124 -25.61 10.00 -11.86
N VAL A 125 -24.42 9.71 -11.32
CA VAL A 125 -23.57 10.72 -10.66
C VAL A 125 -23.27 11.88 -11.62
N VAL A 126 -22.84 11.57 -12.85
CA VAL A 126 -22.56 12.57 -13.90
C VAL A 126 -23.80 13.39 -14.21
N ALA A 127 -24.95 12.76 -14.44
CA ALA A 127 -26.21 13.43 -14.76
C ALA A 127 -26.68 14.33 -13.60
N VAL A 128 -26.58 13.84 -12.36
CA VAL A 128 -26.97 14.60 -11.17
C VAL A 128 -26.08 15.83 -10.99
N VAL A 129 -24.77 15.70 -11.17
CA VAL A 129 -23.85 16.84 -11.06
C VAL A 129 -23.98 17.78 -12.25
N ALA A 130 -24.15 17.28 -13.47
CA ALA A 130 -24.44 18.09 -14.65
C ALA A 130 -25.73 18.91 -14.48
N ALA A 131 -26.80 18.28 -14.02
CA ALA A 131 -28.06 18.95 -13.74
C ALA A 131 -27.92 19.97 -12.60
N HIS A 132 -27.16 19.64 -11.55
CA HIS A 132 -26.84 20.56 -10.47
C HIS A 132 -26.11 21.82 -10.98
N VAL A 133 -25.03 21.68 -11.75
CA VAL A 133 -24.29 22.84 -12.27
C VAL A 133 -25.07 23.59 -13.34
N ALA A 134 -25.89 22.93 -14.14
CA ALA A 134 -26.79 23.58 -15.10
C ALA A 134 -27.82 24.46 -14.38
N VAL A 135 -28.44 23.94 -13.32
CA VAL A 135 -29.36 24.73 -12.48
C VAL A 135 -28.63 25.92 -11.85
N LEU A 136 -27.42 25.73 -11.33
CA LEU A 136 -26.64 26.86 -10.80
C LEU A 136 -26.32 27.90 -11.87
N ALA A 137 -25.92 27.48 -13.07
CA ALA A 137 -25.58 28.37 -14.17
C ALA A 137 -26.80 29.15 -14.69
N VAL A 138 -27.93 28.48 -14.92
CA VAL A 138 -29.18 29.12 -15.40
C VAL A 138 -29.67 30.13 -14.37
N ARG A 139 -29.69 29.76 -13.09
CA ARG A 139 -30.15 30.66 -12.02
C ARG A 139 -29.19 31.82 -11.80
N ALA A 140 -27.89 31.63 -12.04
CA ALA A 140 -26.91 32.70 -11.97
C ALA A 140 -27.06 33.70 -13.12
N ARG A 141 -27.48 33.27 -14.32
CA ARG A 141 -27.76 34.17 -15.46
C ARG A 141 -28.97 35.08 -15.20
N GLY A 142 -29.97 34.59 -14.48
CA GLY A 142 -31.16 35.37 -14.09
C GLY A 142 -30.97 36.24 -12.84
N ALA A 143 -29.81 36.19 -12.18
CA ALA A 143 -29.51 37.01 -11.03
C ALA A 143 -28.99 38.39 -11.46
N LEU A 144 -29.36 39.45 -10.74
CA LEU A 144 -28.68 40.75 -10.87
C LEU A 144 -27.18 40.54 -10.67
N ALA A 145 -26.35 41.05 -11.59
CA ALA A 145 -24.91 40.79 -11.64
C ALA A 145 -24.20 41.21 -10.33
N GLY A 146 -24.12 40.27 -9.38
CA GLY A 146 -23.51 40.49 -8.07
C GLY A 146 -22.00 40.33 -8.10
N ARG A 147 -21.29 41.00 -7.17
CA ARG A 147 -19.83 40.96 -6.97
C ARG A 147 -19.23 39.54 -6.92
N PHE A 148 -20.02 38.53 -6.60
CA PHE A 148 -19.61 37.13 -6.37
C PHE A 148 -20.10 36.13 -7.44
N SER A 149 -20.66 36.60 -8.56
CA SER A 149 -21.13 35.73 -9.65
C SER A 149 -20.05 34.81 -10.24
N HIS A 150 -18.79 35.24 -10.19
CA HIS A 150 -17.64 34.48 -10.66
C HIS A 150 -17.43 33.15 -9.94
N VAL A 151 -17.90 32.99 -8.69
CA VAL A 151 -17.76 31.74 -7.93
C VAL A 151 -18.55 30.60 -8.60
N VAL A 152 -19.69 30.90 -9.22
CA VAL A 152 -20.48 29.90 -9.95
C VAL A 152 -19.71 29.33 -11.14
N THR A 153 -18.89 30.14 -11.82
CA THR A 153 -18.04 29.67 -12.92
C THR A 153 -17.06 28.58 -12.45
N TRP A 154 -16.51 28.70 -11.24
CA TRP A 154 -15.64 27.67 -10.66
C TRP A 154 -16.40 26.36 -10.42
N TYR A 155 -17.62 26.43 -9.87
CA TYR A 155 -18.45 25.24 -9.65
C TYR A 155 -18.88 24.58 -10.96
N VAL A 156 -19.15 25.35 -12.01
CA VAL A 156 -19.47 24.81 -13.34
C VAL A 156 -18.29 24.01 -13.89
N TRP A 157 -17.07 24.56 -13.85
CA TRP A 157 -15.88 23.84 -14.32
C TRP A 157 -15.47 22.68 -13.43
N ALA A 158 -15.66 22.79 -12.11
CA ALA A 158 -15.53 21.66 -11.20
C ALA A 158 -16.50 20.52 -11.60
N GLY A 159 -17.77 20.84 -11.85
CA GLY A 159 -18.76 19.86 -12.28
C GLY A 159 -18.46 19.25 -13.65
N ALA A 160 -17.91 20.04 -14.59
CA ALA A 160 -17.40 19.50 -15.86
C ALA A 160 -16.25 18.51 -15.64
N ALA A 161 -15.34 18.83 -14.71
CA ALA A 161 -14.25 17.92 -14.36
C ALA A 161 -14.75 16.62 -13.70
N LEU A 162 -15.77 16.68 -12.82
CA LEU A 162 -16.41 15.46 -12.31
C LEU A 162 -17.13 14.69 -13.44
N ALA A 163 -17.78 15.38 -14.38
CA ALA A 163 -18.40 14.71 -15.52
C ALA A 163 -17.37 13.94 -16.34
N THR A 164 -16.23 14.57 -16.66
CA THR A 164 -15.10 13.90 -17.30
C THR A 164 -14.57 12.76 -16.45
N GLY A 165 -14.28 13.00 -15.17
CA GLY A 165 -13.77 11.99 -14.24
C GLY A 165 -14.70 10.80 -14.07
N GLY A 166 -16.01 11.03 -14.01
CA GLY A 166 -17.04 10.00 -13.94
C GLY A 166 -17.16 9.20 -15.23
N VAL A 167 -16.98 9.83 -16.40
CA VAL A 167 -16.87 9.13 -17.69
C VAL A 167 -15.61 8.27 -17.72
N LEU A 168 -14.44 8.81 -17.36
CA LEU A 168 -13.20 8.03 -17.29
C LEU A 168 -13.34 6.87 -16.30
N GLY A 169 -13.93 7.11 -15.13
CA GLY A 169 -14.20 6.08 -14.12
C GLY A 169 -15.17 5.02 -14.61
N GLY A 170 -16.19 5.41 -15.39
CA GLY A 170 -17.11 4.49 -16.06
C GLY A 170 -16.43 3.65 -17.14
N ILE A 171 -15.50 4.23 -17.91
CA ILE A 171 -14.69 3.52 -18.92
C ILE A 171 -13.76 2.51 -18.23
N MET A 172 -13.08 2.92 -17.15
CA MET A 172 -12.26 2.03 -16.32
C MET A 172 -13.11 0.88 -15.77
N LEU A 173 -14.27 1.20 -15.20
CA LEU A 173 -15.23 0.24 -14.67
C LEU A 173 -15.81 -0.68 -15.74
N ALA A 174 -15.90 -0.25 -17.00
CA ALA A 174 -16.31 -1.09 -18.12
C ALA A 174 -15.22 -2.08 -18.59
N GLY A 175 -13.96 -1.90 -18.17
CA GLY A 175 -12.83 -2.77 -18.54
C GLY A 175 -12.54 -2.79 -20.04
N VAL A 176 -12.85 -1.70 -20.76
CA VAL A 176 -12.68 -1.60 -22.23
C VAL A 176 -11.28 -1.14 -22.64
N VAL A 177 -10.50 -0.59 -21.70
CA VAL A 177 -9.10 -0.16 -21.88
C VAL A 177 -8.22 -0.99 -20.97
N THR A 178 -7.11 -1.53 -21.48
CA THR A 178 -6.20 -2.42 -20.72
C THR A 178 -4.72 -2.04 -20.89
N GLY A 179 -3.87 -2.54 -19.98
CA GLY A 179 -2.41 -2.41 -20.07
C GLY A 179 -1.91 -0.98 -19.84
N ALA A 180 -0.89 -0.53 -20.59
CA ALA A 180 -0.30 0.79 -20.39
C ALA A 180 -1.28 1.97 -20.60
N ALA A 181 -2.33 1.77 -21.41
CA ALA A 181 -3.38 2.76 -21.61
C ALA A 181 -4.29 2.90 -20.37
N GLU A 182 -4.43 1.83 -19.60
CA GLU A 182 -5.21 1.82 -18.36
C GLU A 182 -4.49 2.59 -17.24
N GLU A 183 -3.17 2.43 -17.10
CA GLU A 183 -2.35 3.22 -16.15
C GLU A 183 -2.44 4.74 -16.41
N ARG A 184 -2.45 5.13 -17.69
CA ARG A 184 -2.66 6.52 -18.12
C ARG A 184 -4.07 7.01 -17.79
N LEU A 185 -5.07 6.14 -17.94
CA LEU A 185 -6.46 6.43 -17.62
C LEU A 185 -6.67 6.61 -16.11
N VAL A 186 -6.03 5.79 -15.28
CA VAL A 186 -6.01 5.92 -13.81
C VAL A 186 -5.42 7.27 -13.40
N ALA A 187 -4.25 7.62 -13.96
CA ALA A 187 -3.63 8.92 -13.70
C ALA A 187 -4.55 10.08 -14.10
N ALA A 188 -5.11 10.04 -15.32
CA ALA A 188 -6.02 11.06 -15.82
C ALA A 188 -7.29 11.20 -14.95
N HIS A 189 -7.89 10.07 -14.53
CA HIS A 189 -9.04 10.03 -13.63
C HIS A 189 -8.71 10.66 -12.27
N ALA A 190 -7.56 10.34 -11.69
CA ALA A 190 -7.13 10.90 -10.41
C ALA A 190 -6.95 12.43 -10.50
N HIS A 191 -6.24 12.93 -11.51
CA HIS A 191 -6.01 14.38 -11.67
C HIS A 191 -7.29 15.17 -11.93
N VAL A 192 -8.14 14.69 -12.84
CA VAL A 192 -9.36 15.43 -13.20
C VAL A 192 -10.35 15.50 -12.02
N ASN A 193 -10.39 14.48 -11.17
CA ASN A 193 -11.24 14.51 -9.97
C ASN A 193 -10.59 15.29 -8.81
N LEU A 194 -9.29 15.11 -8.55
CA LEU A 194 -8.65 15.76 -7.41
C LEU A 194 -8.35 17.25 -7.67
N LEU A 195 -7.75 17.57 -8.82
CA LEU A 195 -7.41 18.96 -9.17
C LEU A 195 -8.60 19.69 -9.83
N GLY A 196 -9.45 18.96 -10.56
CA GLY A 196 -10.65 19.51 -11.18
C GLY A 196 -11.83 19.58 -10.22
N TRP A 197 -12.49 18.44 -9.94
CA TRP A 197 -13.70 18.43 -9.11
C TRP A 197 -13.47 19.02 -7.71
N VAL A 198 -12.48 18.50 -6.97
CA VAL A 198 -12.19 18.98 -5.61
C VAL A 198 -11.43 20.30 -5.64
N GLY A 199 -10.31 20.37 -6.37
CA GLY A 199 -9.43 21.55 -6.41
C GLY A 199 -10.13 22.83 -6.86
N LEU A 200 -10.85 22.80 -7.99
CA LEU A 200 -11.57 23.99 -8.48
C LEU A 200 -12.72 24.39 -7.55
N ALA A 201 -13.44 23.41 -6.97
CA ALA A 201 -14.51 23.70 -6.01
C ALA A 201 -13.95 24.37 -4.75
N VAL A 202 -12.82 23.88 -4.22
CA VAL A 202 -12.14 24.45 -3.04
C VAL A 202 -11.62 25.86 -3.36
N LEU A 203 -10.84 26.03 -4.43
CA LEU A 203 -10.27 27.33 -4.82
C LEU A 203 -11.37 28.37 -5.06
N GLY A 204 -12.45 28.00 -5.76
CA GLY A 204 -13.60 28.87 -6.00
C GLY A 204 -14.31 29.26 -4.70
N THR A 205 -14.48 28.33 -3.76
CA THR A 205 -15.12 28.57 -2.47
C THR A 205 -14.26 29.47 -1.57
N LEU A 206 -12.94 29.29 -1.58
CA LEU A 206 -12.00 30.01 -0.72
C LEU A 206 -12.08 31.54 -0.92
N PHE A 207 -12.37 32.03 -2.12
CA PHE A 207 -12.56 33.47 -2.37
C PHE A 207 -13.64 34.11 -1.48
N THR A 208 -14.61 33.33 -1.01
CA THR A 208 -15.72 33.81 -0.18
C THR A 208 -15.67 33.26 1.24
N LEU A 209 -15.34 31.97 1.39
CA LEU A 209 -15.28 31.32 2.69
C LEU A 209 -14.12 31.85 3.53
N TRP A 210 -12.94 32.09 2.94
CA TRP A 210 -11.76 32.49 3.71
C TRP A 210 -11.93 33.84 4.43
N PRO A 211 -12.34 34.94 3.76
CA PRO A 211 -12.59 36.20 4.45
C PRO A 211 -13.72 36.09 5.48
N THR A 212 -14.72 35.24 5.21
CA THR A 212 -15.85 34.99 6.12
C THR A 212 -15.39 34.30 7.41
N VAL A 213 -14.57 33.25 7.30
CA VAL A 213 -13.97 32.54 8.45
C VAL A 213 -13.09 33.48 9.26
N LEU A 214 -12.27 34.29 8.59
CA LEU A 214 -11.44 35.31 9.24
C LEU A 214 -12.22 36.54 9.73
N ARG A 215 -13.53 36.63 9.46
CA ARG A 215 -14.38 37.78 9.82
C ARG A 215 -13.78 39.11 9.32
N THR A 216 -13.36 39.13 8.07
CA THR A 216 -12.79 40.30 7.40
C THR A 216 -13.39 40.49 6.01
N GLN A 217 -13.23 41.68 5.44
CA GLN A 217 -13.75 42.00 4.12
C GLN A 217 -12.90 41.38 3.01
N VAL A 218 -13.56 40.97 1.94
CA VAL A 218 -12.90 40.51 0.71
C VAL A 218 -12.06 41.66 0.14
N ILE A 219 -10.81 41.40 -0.19
CA ILE A 219 -9.92 42.42 -0.76
C ILE A 219 -10.41 42.91 -2.14
N ASP A 220 -10.00 44.12 -2.51
CA ASP A 220 -10.30 44.66 -3.83
C ASP A 220 -9.56 43.90 -4.94
N GLY A 221 -10.19 43.81 -6.11
CA GLY A 221 -9.65 43.06 -7.25
C GLY A 221 -9.79 41.54 -7.16
N ALA A 222 -10.25 40.97 -6.03
CA ALA A 222 -10.42 39.51 -5.87
C ALA A 222 -11.25 38.87 -6.99
N GLY A 223 -12.34 39.52 -7.43
CA GLY A 223 -13.16 39.00 -8.53
C GLY A 223 -12.48 39.00 -9.90
N ARG A 224 -11.54 39.93 -10.16
CA ARG A 224 -10.74 39.94 -11.40
C ARG A 224 -9.74 38.79 -11.37
N ILE A 225 -9.04 38.62 -10.24
CA ILE A 225 -8.10 37.52 -10.00
C ILE A 225 -8.81 36.18 -10.15
N ALA A 226 -9.98 36.00 -9.52
CA ALA A 226 -10.74 34.76 -9.61
C ALA A 226 -11.12 34.38 -11.05
N ARG A 227 -11.50 35.36 -11.89
CA ARG A 227 -11.80 35.11 -13.32
C ARG A 227 -10.55 34.78 -14.13
N LEU A 228 -9.42 35.43 -13.85
CA LEU A 228 -8.16 35.14 -14.52
C LEU A 228 -7.64 33.75 -14.15
N SER A 229 -7.65 33.41 -12.85
CA SER A 229 -7.24 32.10 -12.36
C SER A 229 -8.04 30.97 -13.00
N VAL A 230 -9.38 31.05 -13.07
CA VAL A 230 -10.15 29.95 -13.71
C VAL A 230 -9.88 29.82 -15.21
N ARG A 231 -9.60 30.94 -15.91
CA ARG A 231 -9.22 30.94 -17.34
C ARG A 231 -7.86 30.29 -17.61
N LEU A 232 -6.99 30.19 -16.60
CA LEU A 232 -5.71 29.51 -16.70
C LEU A 232 -5.79 28.08 -16.16
N ALA A 233 -6.48 27.87 -15.04
CA ALA A 233 -6.59 26.57 -14.38
C ALA A 233 -7.30 25.53 -15.27
N VAL A 234 -8.37 25.92 -15.95
CA VAL A 234 -9.16 24.99 -16.78
C VAL A 234 -8.35 24.50 -18.00
N PRO A 235 -7.76 25.37 -18.85
CA PRO A 235 -6.89 24.91 -19.93
C PRO A 235 -5.65 24.15 -19.43
N GLY A 236 -5.04 24.57 -18.31
CA GLY A 236 -3.92 23.86 -17.71
C GLY A 236 -4.28 22.44 -17.29
N LEU A 237 -5.41 22.25 -16.62
CA LEU A 237 -5.93 20.94 -16.26
C LEU A 237 -6.28 20.10 -17.50
N ALA A 238 -6.92 20.69 -18.51
CA ALA A 238 -7.27 19.99 -19.74
C ALA A 238 -6.01 19.51 -20.48
N LEU A 239 -4.98 20.35 -20.56
CA LEU A 239 -3.69 20.01 -21.16
C LEU A 239 -2.96 18.93 -20.35
N ALA A 240 -2.99 19.01 -19.02
CA ALA A 240 -2.41 18.00 -18.13
C ALA A 240 -3.07 16.63 -18.33
N VAL A 241 -4.40 16.58 -18.24
CA VAL A 241 -5.19 15.35 -18.39
C VAL A 241 -5.07 14.77 -19.81
N GLY A 242 -5.14 15.62 -20.84
CA GLY A 242 -4.94 15.19 -22.23
C GLY A 242 -3.53 14.66 -22.48
N GLY A 243 -2.51 15.31 -21.93
CA GLY A 243 -1.12 14.85 -21.97
C GLY A 243 -0.92 13.50 -21.29
N LEU A 244 -1.53 13.29 -20.11
CA LEU A 244 -1.49 12.01 -19.40
C LEU A 244 -2.15 10.89 -20.21
N LEU A 245 -3.35 11.12 -20.75
CA LEU A 245 -4.04 10.15 -21.62
C LEU A 245 -3.21 9.80 -22.86
N ALA A 246 -2.54 10.79 -23.45
CA ALA A 246 -1.66 10.59 -24.61
C ALA A 246 -0.29 9.99 -24.27
N GLY A 247 0.09 9.86 -23.00
CA GLY A 247 1.45 9.52 -22.59
C GLY A 247 2.50 10.61 -22.92
N ALA A 248 2.05 11.82 -23.20
CA ALA A 248 2.87 12.95 -23.64
C ALA A 248 3.31 13.81 -22.44
N ARG A 249 4.43 13.44 -21.80
CA ARG A 249 4.99 14.20 -20.65
C ARG A 249 5.25 15.68 -20.96
N TRP A 250 5.63 15.98 -22.21
CA TRP A 250 5.91 17.33 -22.69
C TRP A 250 4.65 18.20 -22.79
N ALA A 251 3.46 17.60 -22.81
CA ALA A 251 2.19 18.31 -22.68
C ALA A 251 1.69 18.28 -21.22
N ALA A 252 1.81 17.13 -20.56
CA ALA A 252 1.29 16.93 -19.21
C ALA A 252 1.93 17.86 -18.17
N ALA A 253 3.27 17.92 -18.14
CA ALA A 253 4.00 18.74 -17.15
C ALA A 253 3.79 20.25 -17.34
N PRO A 254 3.86 20.82 -18.56
CA PRO A 254 3.46 22.23 -18.77
C PRO A 254 2.00 22.53 -18.44
N GLY A 255 1.08 21.59 -18.69
CA GLY A 255 -0.31 21.72 -18.26
C GLY A 255 -0.45 21.86 -16.74
N LEU A 256 0.25 21.02 -15.98
CA LEU A 256 0.28 21.11 -14.51
C LEU A 256 0.96 22.39 -14.01
N LEU A 257 2.03 22.85 -14.66
CA LEU A 257 2.67 24.13 -14.35
C LEU A 257 1.71 25.32 -14.58
N LEU A 258 0.93 25.28 -15.65
CA LEU A 258 -0.10 26.29 -15.93
C LEU A 258 -1.21 26.26 -14.86
N TYR A 259 -1.66 25.06 -14.46
CA TYR A 259 -2.61 24.89 -13.36
C TYR A 259 -2.05 25.42 -12.03
N ALA A 260 -0.79 25.10 -11.70
CA ALA A 260 -0.11 25.56 -10.50
C ALA A 260 0.02 27.09 -10.47
N THR A 261 0.34 27.70 -11.62
CA THR A 261 0.39 29.17 -11.76
C THR A 261 -0.98 29.79 -11.51
N ALA A 262 -2.04 29.18 -12.06
CA ALA A 262 -3.41 29.63 -11.85
C ALA A 262 -3.85 29.54 -10.39
N ALA A 263 -3.48 28.44 -9.71
CA ALA A 263 -3.71 28.23 -8.29
C ALA A 263 -2.94 29.23 -7.42
N ALA A 264 -1.65 29.46 -7.69
CA ALA A 264 -0.83 30.46 -7.01
C ALA A 264 -1.46 31.86 -7.12
N LEU A 265 -1.92 32.23 -8.32
CA LEU A 265 -2.65 33.47 -8.55
C LEU A 265 -3.96 33.53 -7.73
N ALA A 266 -4.71 32.43 -7.66
CA ALA A 266 -5.95 32.34 -6.89
C ALA A 266 -5.71 32.49 -5.37
N LEU A 267 -4.54 32.10 -4.89
CA LEU A 267 -4.14 32.22 -3.48
C LEU A 267 -3.60 33.61 -3.10
N VAL A 268 -3.33 34.51 -4.06
CA VAL A 268 -2.87 35.88 -3.73
C VAL A 268 -3.89 36.63 -2.85
N PRO A 269 -5.20 36.65 -3.16
CA PRO A 269 -6.20 37.24 -2.27
C PRO A 269 -6.32 36.54 -0.93
N PHE A 270 -6.12 35.22 -0.88
CA PHE A 270 -6.12 34.45 0.35
C PHE A 270 -5.01 34.92 1.30
N LEU A 271 -3.77 35.02 0.79
CA LEU A 271 -2.61 35.48 1.56
C LEU A 271 -2.74 36.94 2.00
N ARG A 272 -3.19 37.83 1.12
CA ARG A 272 -3.43 39.25 1.47
C ARG A 272 -4.50 39.41 2.54
N THR A 273 -5.56 38.61 2.48
CA THR A 273 -6.62 38.59 3.50
C THR A 273 -6.08 38.10 4.84
N ALA A 274 -5.28 37.03 4.84
CA ALA A 274 -4.63 36.48 6.03
C ALA A 274 -3.65 37.47 6.68
N ARG A 275 -2.93 38.28 5.88
CA ARG A 275 -2.07 39.36 6.39
C ARG A 275 -2.86 40.48 7.06
N ARG A 276 -4.04 40.83 6.53
CA ARG A 276 -4.92 41.85 7.16
C ARG A 276 -5.51 41.36 8.48
N ARG A 277 -5.89 40.08 8.55
CA ARG A 277 -6.41 39.46 9.76
C ARG A 277 -5.88 38.03 9.87
N PRO A 278 -4.89 37.78 10.76
CA PRO A 278 -4.28 36.47 10.91
C PRO A 278 -5.29 35.35 11.20
N PRO A 279 -5.03 34.12 10.73
CA PRO A 279 -5.83 32.95 11.04
C PRO A 279 -6.04 32.79 12.56
N HIS A 280 -7.30 32.65 12.95
CA HIS A 280 -7.69 32.44 14.35
C HIS A 280 -8.83 31.42 14.42
N GLY A 281 -8.75 30.53 15.41
CA GLY A 281 -9.71 29.44 15.57
C GLY A 281 -9.43 28.23 14.68
N ALA A 282 -10.09 27.11 14.98
CA ALA A 282 -9.77 25.82 14.39
C ALA A 282 -9.97 25.78 12.87
N ALA A 283 -11.11 26.32 12.42
CA ALA A 283 -11.48 26.34 11.00
C ALA A 283 -10.44 27.07 10.14
N ALA A 284 -9.93 28.21 10.61
CA ALA A 284 -8.95 29.00 9.87
C ALA A 284 -7.62 28.25 9.71
N PHE A 285 -7.13 27.62 10.78
CA PHE A 285 -5.88 26.86 10.73
C PHE A 285 -5.99 25.59 9.87
N LEU A 286 -7.10 24.86 9.95
CA LEU A 286 -7.34 23.67 9.12
C LEU A 286 -7.43 24.02 7.63
N LEU A 287 -8.12 25.11 7.28
CA LEU A 287 -8.19 25.59 5.90
C LEU A 287 -6.83 26.06 5.38
N ALA A 288 -6.04 26.75 6.21
CA ALA A 288 -4.69 27.17 5.86
C ALA A 288 -3.75 25.97 5.65
N ALA A 289 -3.76 25.00 6.57
CA ALA A 289 -2.98 23.78 6.46
C ALA A 289 -3.38 22.95 5.24
N GLY A 290 -4.68 22.78 5.01
CA GLY A 290 -5.19 22.10 3.81
C GLY A 290 -4.73 22.77 2.52
N THR A 291 -4.72 24.10 2.48
CA THR A 291 -4.22 24.87 1.33
C THR A 291 -2.71 24.72 1.16
N ALA A 292 -1.93 24.66 2.24
CA ALA A 292 -0.49 24.41 2.16
C ALA A 292 -0.20 23.00 1.61
N TRP A 293 -0.90 21.97 2.09
CA TRP A 293 -0.80 20.60 1.56
C TRP A 293 -1.22 20.50 0.10
N PHE A 294 -2.21 21.26 -0.34
CA PHE A 294 -2.58 21.35 -1.76
C PHE A 294 -1.42 21.86 -2.62
N VAL A 295 -0.75 22.93 -2.20
CA VAL A 295 0.41 23.50 -2.92
C VAL A 295 1.56 22.49 -2.97
N LEU A 296 1.85 21.82 -1.86
CA LEU A 296 2.88 20.77 -1.80
C LEU A 296 2.53 19.58 -2.70
N ALA A 297 1.26 19.16 -2.70
CA ALA A 297 0.78 18.05 -3.54
C ALA A 297 0.93 18.38 -5.03
N VAL A 298 0.52 19.57 -5.47
CA VAL A 298 0.68 19.99 -6.87
C VAL A 298 2.15 20.10 -7.27
N ALA A 299 3.02 20.59 -6.39
CA ALA A 299 4.46 20.65 -6.66
C ALA A 299 5.10 19.26 -6.78
N ALA A 300 4.74 18.33 -5.89
CA ALA A 300 5.20 16.94 -5.94
C ALA A 300 4.68 16.24 -7.20
N ASP A 301 3.43 16.49 -7.58
CA ASP A 301 2.78 15.93 -8.77
C ASP A 301 3.48 16.37 -10.07
N ILE A 302 3.81 17.67 -10.18
CA ILE A 302 4.65 18.18 -11.28
C ILE A 302 5.99 17.43 -11.36
N ALA A 303 6.66 17.23 -10.23
CA ALA A 303 7.93 16.51 -10.20
C ALA A 303 7.78 15.05 -10.64
N VAL A 304 6.72 14.36 -10.18
CA VAL A 304 6.43 12.97 -10.58
C VAL A 304 6.17 12.90 -12.08
N VAL A 305 5.27 13.72 -12.62
CA VAL A 305 4.90 13.71 -14.04
C VAL A 305 6.08 14.13 -14.94
N ALA A 306 6.95 15.02 -14.47
CA ALA A 306 8.12 15.45 -15.24
C ALA A 306 9.25 14.40 -15.27
N THR A 307 9.42 13.60 -14.20
CA THR A 307 10.58 12.73 -14.02
C THR A 307 10.30 11.25 -14.27
N ARG A 308 9.06 10.78 -14.09
CA ARG A 308 8.71 9.36 -14.22
C ARG A 308 8.26 9.02 -15.65
N PRO A 309 8.50 7.77 -16.11
CA PRO A 309 7.89 7.27 -17.35
C PRO A 309 6.36 7.34 -17.26
N PRO A 310 5.64 7.74 -18.33
CA PRO A 310 4.18 7.91 -18.32
C PRO A 310 3.41 6.70 -17.81
N GLU A 311 3.93 5.49 -18.04
CA GLU A 311 3.33 4.21 -17.65
C GLU A 311 3.40 3.95 -16.14
N ARG A 312 4.28 4.65 -15.41
CA ARG A 312 4.44 4.51 -13.95
C ARG A 312 3.91 5.70 -13.15
N VAL A 313 3.38 6.72 -13.83
CA VAL A 313 2.81 7.90 -13.17
C VAL A 313 1.57 7.51 -12.36
N GLY A 314 0.69 6.65 -12.90
CA GLY A 314 -0.50 6.15 -12.22
C GLY A 314 -0.19 5.51 -10.87
N GLU A 315 0.66 4.47 -10.89
CA GLU A 315 1.16 3.77 -9.69
C GLU A 315 1.77 4.72 -8.64
N THR A 316 2.63 5.64 -9.08
CA THR A 316 3.33 6.57 -8.16
C THR A 316 2.33 7.52 -7.48
N ILE A 317 1.36 8.04 -8.24
CA ILE A 317 0.33 8.93 -7.72
C ILE A 317 -0.60 8.20 -6.78
N GLU A 318 -1.01 6.97 -7.11
CA GLU A 318 -1.87 6.16 -6.26
C GLU A 318 -1.24 5.94 -4.87
N ALA A 319 0.05 5.66 -4.81
CA ALA A 319 0.79 5.54 -3.55
C ALA A 319 0.83 6.85 -2.74
N ALA A 320 0.80 8.00 -3.41
CA ALA A 320 0.81 9.33 -2.80
C ALA A 320 -0.58 9.86 -2.41
N LEU A 321 -1.67 9.27 -2.91
CA LEU A 321 -3.03 9.75 -2.66
C LEU A 321 -3.42 9.80 -1.16
N PRO A 322 -3.16 8.78 -0.32
CA PRO A 322 -3.60 8.83 1.08
C PRO A 322 -3.11 10.05 1.88
N PRO A 323 -1.80 10.39 1.92
CA PRO A 323 -1.35 11.60 2.62
C PRO A 323 -1.85 12.88 1.94
N VAL A 324 -1.99 12.92 0.60
CA VAL A 324 -2.56 14.08 -0.10
C VAL A 324 -4.03 14.30 0.30
N LEU A 325 -4.83 13.24 0.34
CA LEU A 325 -6.24 13.33 0.70
C LEU A 325 -6.47 13.71 2.15
N ALA A 326 -5.69 13.15 3.08
CA ALA A 326 -5.74 13.54 4.48
C ALA A 326 -5.26 14.98 4.68
N GLY A 327 -4.14 15.36 4.04
CA GLY A 327 -3.52 16.67 4.16
C GLY A 327 -4.31 17.80 3.52
N PHE A 328 -4.77 17.63 2.29
CA PHE A 328 -5.53 18.64 1.56
C PHE A 328 -7.04 18.51 1.81
N THR A 329 -7.66 17.47 1.25
CA THR A 329 -9.12 17.35 1.18
C THR A 329 -9.76 17.17 2.55
N GLY A 330 -9.17 16.34 3.41
CA GLY A 330 -9.64 16.05 4.76
C GLY A 330 -9.60 17.27 5.67
N GLN A 331 -8.44 17.94 5.75
CA GLN A 331 -8.31 19.19 6.52
C GLN A 331 -9.23 20.29 5.98
N THR A 332 -9.37 20.42 4.66
CA THR A 332 -10.25 21.43 4.06
C THR A 332 -11.72 21.18 4.40
N LEU A 333 -12.19 19.94 4.26
CA LEU A 333 -13.57 19.56 4.55
C LEU A 333 -13.89 19.75 6.04
N ILE A 334 -13.02 19.26 6.94
CA ILE A 334 -13.21 19.39 8.39
C ILE A 334 -13.13 20.86 8.82
N GLY A 335 -12.19 21.63 8.26
CA GLY A 335 -12.08 23.08 8.50
C GLY A 335 -13.35 23.82 8.09
N ALA A 336 -13.87 23.54 6.89
CA ALA A 336 -15.11 24.13 6.41
C ALA A 336 -16.32 23.75 7.29
N LEU A 337 -16.48 22.46 7.65
CA LEU A 337 -17.57 22.00 8.49
C LEU A 337 -17.49 22.54 9.92
N THR A 338 -16.29 22.72 10.47
CA THR A 338 -16.08 23.33 11.79
C THR A 338 -16.67 24.75 11.85
N PHE A 339 -16.58 25.50 10.75
CA PHE A 339 -17.18 26.83 10.64
C PHE A 339 -18.66 26.80 10.25
N LEU A 340 -19.01 26.01 9.25
CA LEU A 340 -20.32 26.07 8.59
C LEU A 340 -21.41 25.32 9.36
N LEU A 341 -21.07 24.21 10.02
CA LEU A 341 -22.05 23.37 10.71
C LEU A 341 -22.78 24.14 11.83
N PRO A 342 -22.11 24.87 12.74
CA PRO A 342 -22.81 25.66 13.77
C PRO A 342 -23.73 26.73 13.18
N VAL A 343 -23.35 27.33 12.03
CA VAL A 343 -24.13 28.39 11.37
C VAL A 343 -25.47 27.86 10.86
N VAL A 344 -25.48 26.65 10.28
CA VAL A 344 -26.70 26.09 9.68
C VAL A 344 -27.60 25.34 10.65
N LEU A 345 -27.08 24.93 11.82
CA LEU A 345 -27.88 24.30 12.86
C LEU A 345 -28.83 25.27 13.57
N GLY A 346 -28.57 26.58 13.52
CA GLY A 346 -29.45 27.60 14.09
C GLY A 346 -29.47 27.63 15.62
N GLY A 347 -30.59 28.05 16.22
CA GLY A 347 -30.74 28.14 17.69
C GLY A 347 -30.24 29.43 18.35
N GLY A 348 -29.91 30.44 17.55
CA GLY A 348 -29.46 31.76 18.02
C GLY A 348 -27.96 31.82 18.43
N PRO A 349 -27.47 33.00 18.85
CA PRO A 349 -26.04 33.23 19.09
C PRO A 349 -25.43 32.32 20.17
N ALA A 350 -26.20 32.02 21.22
CA ALA A 350 -25.75 31.14 22.29
C ALA A 350 -25.58 29.68 21.83
N ALA A 351 -26.50 29.16 21.01
CA ALA A 351 -26.37 27.81 20.44
C ALA A 351 -25.21 27.72 19.46
N LEU A 352 -25.02 28.74 18.62
CA LEU A 352 -23.88 28.84 17.70
C LEU A 352 -22.55 28.79 18.46
N LYS A 353 -22.38 29.60 19.52
CA LYS A 353 -21.15 29.62 20.34
C LYS A 353 -20.89 28.27 21.00
N ARG A 354 -21.92 27.62 21.55
CA ARG A 354 -21.80 26.30 22.18
C ARG A 354 -21.42 25.21 21.18
N ASN A 355 -22.08 25.17 20.02
CA ASN A 355 -21.79 24.17 18.98
C ASN A 355 -20.39 24.39 18.38
N ALA A 356 -19.98 25.65 18.16
CA ALA A 356 -18.63 25.97 17.74
C ALA A 356 -17.59 25.50 18.78
N ALA A 357 -17.79 25.79 20.07
CA ALA A 357 -16.88 25.33 21.13
C ALA A 357 -16.75 23.80 21.20
N LEU A 358 -17.85 23.06 20.95
CA LEU A 358 -17.82 21.60 20.89
C LEU A 358 -16.98 21.09 19.72
N LEU A 359 -17.16 21.66 18.52
CA LEU A 359 -16.38 21.28 17.33
C LEU A 359 -14.91 21.67 17.42
N GLU A 360 -14.60 22.75 18.14
CA GLU A 360 -13.23 23.20 18.41
C GLU A 360 -12.57 22.45 19.57
N ARG A 361 -13.22 21.48 20.21
CA ARG A 361 -12.61 20.71 21.30
C ARG A 361 -11.32 20.03 20.82
N PHE A 362 -10.24 20.21 21.57
CA PHE A 362 -8.89 19.69 21.29
C PHE A 362 -8.34 20.01 19.88
N TRP A 363 -8.80 21.10 19.24
CA TRP A 363 -8.46 21.36 17.85
C TRP A 363 -6.95 21.52 17.59
N ARG A 364 -6.20 22.09 18.54
CA ARG A 364 -4.74 22.25 18.43
C ARG A 364 -4.02 20.90 18.40
N ALA A 365 -4.40 19.99 19.29
CA ALA A 365 -3.84 18.65 19.35
C ALA A 365 -4.18 17.87 18.07
N ARG A 366 -5.43 17.96 17.59
CA ARG A 366 -5.82 17.33 16.32
C ARG A 366 -5.05 17.89 15.14
N LEU A 367 -4.93 19.21 15.03
CA LEU A 367 -4.17 19.86 13.96
C LEU A 367 -2.68 19.45 13.98
N ALA A 368 -2.06 19.43 15.16
CA ALA A 368 -0.67 19.02 15.32
C ALA A 368 -0.49 17.55 14.96
N ALA A 369 -1.32 16.65 15.49
CA ALA A 369 -1.28 15.22 15.18
C ALA A 369 -1.49 14.94 13.69
N THR A 370 -2.44 15.64 13.04
CA THR A 370 -2.63 15.54 11.59
C THR A 370 -1.37 15.93 10.83
N ASN A 371 -0.80 17.12 11.09
CA ASN A 371 0.32 17.60 10.27
C ASN A 371 1.65 16.91 10.58
N LEU A 372 1.91 16.56 11.85
CA LEU A 372 3.09 15.77 12.22
C LEU A 372 2.99 14.33 11.70
N GLY A 373 1.82 13.71 11.80
CA GLY A 373 1.58 12.37 11.24
C GLY A 373 1.75 12.34 9.72
N LEU A 374 1.23 13.35 9.02
CA LEU A 374 1.42 13.48 7.57
C LEU A 374 2.88 13.75 7.19
N ALA A 375 3.60 14.59 7.94
CA ALA A 375 5.03 14.79 7.72
C ALA A 375 5.79 13.46 7.87
N ALA A 376 5.50 12.69 8.91
CA ALA A 376 6.08 11.36 9.10
C ALA A 376 5.73 10.37 7.97
N ALA A 377 4.53 10.47 7.39
CA ALA A 377 4.09 9.60 6.29
C ALA A 377 4.83 9.87 4.96
N VAL A 378 5.22 11.12 4.70
CA VAL A 378 5.82 11.54 3.42
C VAL A 378 7.34 11.70 3.47
N LEU A 379 7.93 11.91 4.65
CA LEU A 379 9.38 11.97 4.81
C LEU A 379 10.02 10.58 4.61
N PRO A 380 11.31 10.53 4.22
CA PRO A 380 12.04 9.28 4.01
C PRO A 380 12.38 8.59 5.35
N LEU A 381 11.35 8.21 6.10
CA LEU A 381 11.44 7.50 7.37
C LEU A 381 11.18 6.00 7.17
N PRO A 382 11.57 5.14 8.14
CA PRO A 382 11.28 3.70 8.09
C PRO A 382 9.80 3.39 7.86
N GLY A 383 9.50 2.31 7.14
CA GLY A 383 8.14 1.92 6.76
C GLY A 383 7.11 1.91 7.90
N PRO A 384 7.41 1.33 9.08
CA PRO A 384 6.49 1.35 10.22
C PRO A 384 6.17 2.77 10.71
N VAL A 385 7.15 3.68 10.69
CA VAL A 385 6.98 5.08 11.11
C VAL A 385 6.08 5.83 10.13
N ARG A 386 6.24 5.58 8.81
CA ARG A 386 5.38 6.17 7.78
C ARG A 386 3.92 5.71 7.91
N THR A 387 3.71 4.41 8.15
CA THR A 387 2.38 3.83 8.35
C THR A 387 1.73 4.34 9.64
N ALA A 388 2.48 4.37 10.75
CA ALA A 388 2.01 4.92 12.01
C ALA A 388 1.67 6.41 11.89
N GLY A 389 2.50 7.19 11.20
CA GLY A 389 2.26 8.61 10.94
C GLY A 389 0.95 8.86 10.18
N LEU A 390 0.70 8.08 9.12
CA LEU A 390 -0.57 8.15 8.38
C LEU A 390 -1.76 7.74 9.26
N GLY A 391 -1.62 6.68 10.07
CA GLY A 391 -2.63 6.24 11.02
C GLY A 391 -3.00 7.33 12.04
N VAL A 392 -2.00 8.00 12.64
CA VAL A 392 -2.20 9.13 13.56
C VAL A 392 -2.93 10.28 12.86
N ALA A 393 -2.55 10.60 11.63
CA ALA A 393 -3.18 11.69 10.89
C ALA A 393 -4.66 11.41 10.60
N VAL A 394 -4.99 10.19 10.15
CA VAL A 394 -6.37 9.76 9.88
C VAL A 394 -7.18 9.73 11.19
N ALA A 395 -6.63 9.19 12.28
CA ALA A 395 -7.31 9.15 13.57
C ALA A 395 -7.62 10.56 14.09
N ALA A 396 -6.70 11.51 13.96
CA ALA A 396 -6.88 12.90 14.36
C ALA A 396 -8.00 13.61 13.55
N LEU A 397 -8.10 13.32 12.24
CA LEU A 397 -9.19 13.81 11.39
C LEU A 397 -10.52 13.13 11.73
N ALA A 398 -10.52 11.81 11.91
CA ALA A 398 -11.70 11.02 12.24
C ALA A 398 -12.33 11.42 13.59
N ALA A 399 -11.52 11.89 14.55
CA ALA A 399 -11.99 12.41 15.83
C ALA A 399 -12.97 13.61 15.70
N PHE A 400 -13.03 14.28 14.55
CA PHE A 400 -14.05 15.30 14.28
C PHE A 400 -15.47 14.72 14.16
N VAL A 401 -15.62 13.51 13.63
CA VAL A 401 -16.92 12.88 13.37
C VAL A 401 -17.79 12.78 14.63
N PRO A 402 -17.33 12.21 15.76
CA PRO A 402 -18.15 12.14 16.98
C PRO A 402 -18.50 13.54 17.53
N LEU A 403 -17.61 14.53 17.41
CA LEU A 403 -17.89 15.91 17.82
C LEU A 403 -19.00 16.54 16.96
N ALA A 404 -18.96 16.29 15.65
CA ALA A 404 -19.95 16.77 14.71
C ALA A 404 -21.32 16.10 14.91
N VAL A 405 -21.34 14.78 15.13
CA VAL A 405 -22.57 14.05 15.47
C VAL A 405 -23.18 14.59 16.77
N ALA A 406 -22.37 14.77 17.81
CA ALA A 406 -22.84 15.34 19.08
C ALA A 406 -23.42 16.76 18.91
N ALA A 407 -22.80 17.60 18.08
CA ALA A 407 -23.32 18.94 17.77
C ALA A 407 -24.68 18.87 17.06
N VAL A 408 -24.85 17.96 16.10
CA VAL A 408 -26.12 17.76 15.37
C VAL A 408 -27.21 17.24 16.32
N LEU A 409 -26.94 16.20 17.11
CA LEU A 409 -27.90 15.61 18.05
C LEU A 409 -28.37 16.64 19.09
N ARG A 410 -27.42 17.40 19.67
CA ARG A 410 -27.72 18.45 20.64
C ARG A 410 -28.56 19.58 20.07
N SER A 411 -28.35 19.95 18.82
CA SER A 411 -29.10 21.04 18.18
C SER A 411 -30.57 20.72 17.88
N ARG A 412 -30.98 19.46 18.04
CA ARG A 412 -32.32 18.98 17.71
C ARG A 412 -33.13 18.46 18.88
N ASP A 413 -32.63 18.58 20.11
CA ASP A 413 -33.24 18.00 21.32
C ASP A 413 -33.65 16.53 21.11
N VAL A 414 -32.88 15.79 20.31
CA VAL A 414 -33.13 14.36 20.06
C VAL A 414 -32.72 13.61 21.31
N ARG A 415 -33.70 13.27 22.15
CA ARG A 415 -33.54 12.17 23.11
C ARG A 415 -33.36 10.91 22.27
N ILE A 416 -32.24 10.22 22.43
CA ILE A 416 -32.02 8.92 21.78
C ILE A 416 -33.07 7.97 22.36
N THR A 417 -34.16 7.78 21.63
CA THR A 417 -35.15 6.76 21.93
C THR A 417 -34.63 5.42 21.40
N PRO A 418 -35.01 4.27 22.00
CA PRO A 418 -34.61 2.95 21.50
C PRO A 418 -34.93 2.76 20.01
N ALA A 419 -35.99 3.41 19.49
CA ALA A 419 -36.36 3.39 18.08
C ALA A 419 -35.41 4.20 17.17
N THR A 420 -34.91 5.36 17.60
CA THR A 420 -33.93 6.14 16.82
C THR A 420 -32.52 5.57 16.94
N GLY A 421 -32.18 4.99 18.10
CA GLY A 421 -31.02 4.11 18.26
C GLY A 421 -31.12 2.88 17.36
N GLY A 422 -32.29 2.26 17.25
CA GLY A 422 -32.57 1.13 16.37
C GLY A 422 -32.53 1.45 14.88
N ILE A 423 -32.86 2.68 14.45
CA ILE A 423 -32.68 3.13 13.06
C ILE A 423 -31.21 3.44 12.77
N ALA A 424 -30.47 4.03 13.70
CA ALA A 424 -29.03 4.26 13.54
C ALA A 424 -28.25 2.94 13.55
N VAL A 425 -28.60 2.00 14.44
CA VAL A 425 -28.10 0.62 14.48
C VAL A 425 -28.59 -0.15 13.27
N GLY A 426 -29.81 0.07 12.79
CA GLY A 426 -30.36 -0.57 11.59
C GLY A 426 -29.71 -0.06 10.31
N VAL A 427 -29.37 1.22 10.21
CA VAL A 427 -28.59 1.79 9.12
C VAL A 427 -27.14 1.35 9.22
N LEU A 428 -26.53 1.34 10.41
CA LEU A 428 -25.19 0.81 10.63
C LEU A 428 -25.12 -0.70 10.36
N ALA A 429 -26.14 -1.46 10.71
CA ALA A 429 -26.30 -2.90 10.47
C ALA A 429 -26.65 -3.18 9.01
N THR A 430 -27.41 -2.32 8.33
CA THR A 430 -27.65 -2.42 6.88
C THR A 430 -26.39 -2.03 6.12
N LEU A 431 -25.60 -1.07 6.60
CA LEU A 431 -24.32 -0.68 6.01
C LEU A 431 -23.21 -1.70 6.31
N LEU A 432 -23.21 -2.31 7.50
CA LEU A 432 -22.41 -3.48 7.85
C LEU A 432 -22.87 -4.72 7.08
N ALA A 433 -24.18 -4.86 6.82
CA ALA A 433 -24.74 -5.91 5.98
C ALA A 433 -24.47 -5.64 4.50
N VAL A 434 -24.31 -4.39 4.08
CA VAL A 434 -23.82 -4.04 2.73
C VAL A 434 -22.33 -4.34 2.64
N ALA A 435 -21.53 -3.97 3.64
CA ALA A 435 -20.13 -4.35 3.77
C ALA A 435 -19.93 -5.87 3.87
N ALA A 436 -20.84 -6.58 4.53
CA ALA A 436 -20.89 -8.03 4.61
C ALA A 436 -21.57 -8.66 3.38
N SER A 437 -22.38 -7.93 2.60
CA SER A 437 -22.89 -8.41 1.31
C SER A 437 -21.83 -8.33 0.22
N VAL A 438 -20.76 -7.53 0.44
CA VAL A 438 -19.49 -7.67 -0.31
C VAL A 438 -18.79 -8.99 0.06
N THR A 439 -19.28 -9.73 1.07
CA THR A 439 -18.74 -11.01 1.54
C THR A 439 -19.68 -12.22 1.43
N THR A 440 -20.87 -12.11 0.82
CA THR A 440 -21.85 -13.22 0.78
C THR A 440 -22.09 -13.75 -0.63
N VAL A 441 -21.18 -14.60 -1.12
CA VAL A 441 -21.40 -16.03 -1.36
C VAL A 441 -20.01 -16.66 -1.21
N ALA A 442 -19.71 -17.22 -0.04
CA ALA A 442 -18.49 -17.99 0.13
C ALA A 442 -18.71 -19.38 -0.50
N GLU A 443 -18.61 -19.43 -1.82
CA GLU A 443 -18.08 -20.64 -2.49
C GLU A 443 -16.74 -20.97 -1.82
N PRO A 444 -16.38 -22.25 -1.65
CA PRO A 444 -15.09 -22.63 -1.09
C PRO A 444 -13.97 -21.87 -1.81
N TYR A 445 -13.22 -21.05 -1.07
CA TYR A 445 -12.08 -20.33 -1.65
C TYR A 445 -11.06 -21.33 -2.22
N SER A 446 -11.04 -22.54 -1.69
CA SER A 446 -10.28 -23.70 -2.16
C SER A 446 -11.20 -24.81 -2.67
N ARG A 447 -10.91 -25.38 -3.85
CA ARG A 447 -11.61 -26.54 -4.42
C ARG A 447 -10.65 -27.69 -4.69
N THR A 448 -10.90 -28.86 -4.11
CA THR A 448 -10.08 -30.07 -4.32
C THR A 448 -10.73 -30.99 -5.35
N VAL A 449 -9.95 -31.49 -6.31
CA VAL A 449 -10.33 -32.45 -7.36
C VAL A 449 -9.73 -33.80 -6.99
N THR A 450 -10.54 -34.86 -6.95
CA THR A 450 -10.14 -36.14 -6.34
C THR A 450 -9.93 -37.29 -7.35
N GLY A 451 -9.86 -37.02 -8.67
CA GLY A 451 -9.74 -38.05 -9.71
C GLY A 451 -8.68 -37.74 -10.76
N GLY A 452 -8.03 -38.79 -11.29
CA GLY A 452 -7.10 -38.69 -12.43
C GLY A 452 -7.81 -38.53 -13.78
N GLY A 453 -7.07 -38.11 -14.81
CA GLY A 453 -7.60 -37.87 -16.17
C GLY A 453 -8.02 -36.41 -16.43
N THR A 454 -8.90 -36.17 -17.39
CA THR A 454 -9.38 -34.80 -17.70
C THR A 454 -10.50 -34.40 -16.75
N GLN A 455 -10.27 -33.36 -15.96
CA GLN A 455 -11.20 -32.87 -14.94
C GLN A 455 -11.61 -31.44 -15.25
N THR A 456 -12.91 -31.17 -15.25
CA THR A 456 -13.43 -29.82 -15.50
C THR A 456 -13.68 -29.12 -14.17
N VAL A 457 -13.11 -27.92 -14.02
CA VAL A 457 -13.33 -27.07 -12.85
C VAL A 457 -13.99 -25.78 -13.30
N ASP A 458 -15.17 -25.51 -12.77
CA ASP A 458 -15.82 -24.21 -12.95
C ASP A 458 -15.08 -23.16 -12.15
N VAL A 459 -14.63 -22.12 -12.85
CA VAL A 459 -13.94 -20.96 -12.31
C VAL A 459 -14.79 -19.74 -12.59
N THR A 460 -15.28 -19.12 -11.53
CA THR A 460 -16.11 -17.93 -11.59
C THR A 460 -15.26 -16.70 -11.31
N LEU A 461 -15.20 -15.76 -12.27
CA LEU A 461 -14.65 -14.42 -12.05
C LEU A 461 -15.80 -13.58 -11.48
N VAL A 462 -15.74 -13.23 -10.19
CA VAL A 462 -16.83 -12.53 -9.50
C VAL A 462 -16.28 -11.67 -8.37
N GLY A 463 -16.83 -10.46 -8.23
CA GLY A 463 -16.49 -9.52 -7.17
C GLY A 463 -15.01 -9.20 -7.05
N MET A 464 -14.34 -8.92 -8.19
CA MET A 464 -12.90 -8.66 -8.24
C MET A 464 -12.06 -9.79 -7.64
N ARG A 465 -12.50 -11.05 -7.79
CA ARG A 465 -11.78 -12.25 -7.38
C ARG A 465 -11.93 -13.37 -8.42
N VAL A 466 -11.04 -14.35 -8.33
CA VAL A 466 -11.19 -15.64 -9.01
C VAL A 466 -11.70 -16.65 -7.98
N VAL A 467 -12.78 -17.37 -8.28
CA VAL A 467 -13.45 -18.29 -7.36
C VAL A 467 -13.67 -19.64 -8.05
N PRO A 468 -13.13 -20.76 -7.52
CA PRO A 468 -12.26 -20.82 -6.36
C PRO A 468 -10.95 -20.06 -6.61
N GLY A 469 -10.38 -19.46 -5.56
CA GLY A 469 -9.08 -18.79 -5.63
C GLY A 469 -7.92 -19.76 -5.50
N VAL A 470 -8.20 -20.98 -5.05
CA VAL A 470 -7.27 -22.11 -4.97
C VAL A 470 -7.93 -23.37 -5.53
N ILE A 471 -7.27 -24.11 -6.42
CA ILE A 471 -7.71 -25.43 -6.91
C ILE A 471 -6.64 -26.44 -6.52
N GLU A 472 -6.99 -27.56 -5.91
CA GLU A 472 -6.06 -28.68 -5.65
C GLU A 472 -6.41 -29.84 -6.59
N ALA A 473 -5.45 -30.39 -7.34
CA ALA A 473 -5.71 -31.48 -8.27
C ALA A 473 -4.49 -32.44 -8.42
N PRO A 474 -4.64 -33.76 -8.58
CA PRO A 474 -3.51 -34.67 -8.64
C PRO A 474 -2.57 -34.45 -9.82
N ALA A 475 -1.30 -34.83 -9.67
CA ALA A 475 -0.35 -34.74 -10.78
C ALA A 475 -0.79 -35.68 -11.92
N GLY A 476 -0.61 -35.23 -13.17
CA GLY A 476 -1.14 -35.89 -14.36
C GLY A 476 -2.63 -35.63 -14.64
N THR A 477 -3.33 -34.88 -13.78
CA THR A 477 -4.70 -34.44 -14.07
C THR A 477 -4.66 -33.38 -15.17
N ARG A 478 -5.47 -33.53 -16.22
CA ARG A 478 -5.65 -32.49 -17.23
C ARG A 478 -6.82 -31.59 -16.81
N LEU A 479 -6.52 -30.37 -16.34
CA LEU A 479 -7.58 -29.45 -15.94
C LEU A 479 -8.17 -28.72 -17.13
N VAL A 480 -9.49 -28.70 -17.19
CA VAL A 480 -10.29 -27.87 -18.09
C VAL A 480 -10.99 -26.85 -17.23
N LEU A 481 -10.49 -25.61 -17.20
CA LEU A 481 -11.16 -24.54 -16.46
C LEU A 481 -12.30 -24.00 -17.32
N ARG A 482 -13.54 -24.21 -16.87
CA ARG A 482 -14.67 -23.48 -17.44
C ARG A 482 -14.73 -22.13 -16.73
N VAL A 483 -14.10 -21.14 -17.33
CA VAL A 483 -14.01 -19.79 -16.76
C VAL A 483 -15.26 -19.02 -17.15
N THR A 484 -16.15 -18.79 -16.20
CA THR A 484 -17.36 -17.98 -16.38
C THR A 484 -17.15 -16.63 -15.73
N ASN A 485 -17.33 -15.57 -16.49
CA ASN A 485 -17.36 -14.23 -15.93
C ASN A 485 -18.76 -13.93 -15.37
N ASN A 486 -18.92 -14.05 -14.05
CA ASN A 486 -20.15 -13.70 -13.34
C ASN A 486 -20.04 -12.34 -12.62
N ASP A 487 -18.97 -11.61 -12.88
CA ASP A 487 -18.83 -10.23 -12.47
C ASP A 487 -19.55 -9.33 -13.47
N GLY A 488 -19.78 -8.11 -13.04
CA GLY A 488 -20.12 -7.05 -13.95
C GLY A 488 -19.04 -6.71 -14.96
N ARG A 489 -17.76 -6.81 -14.57
CA ARG A 489 -16.62 -6.30 -15.34
C ARG A 489 -16.15 -7.29 -16.36
N ARG A 490 -15.48 -6.81 -17.41
CA ARG A 490 -14.71 -7.70 -18.27
C ARG A 490 -13.53 -8.21 -17.48
N HIS A 491 -13.32 -9.51 -17.55
CA HIS A 491 -12.19 -10.16 -16.93
C HIS A 491 -11.61 -11.17 -17.89
N ASP A 492 -10.32 -11.36 -17.80
CA ASP A 492 -9.67 -12.55 -18.32
C ASP A 492 -9.09 -13.36 -17.15
N LEU A 493 -8.75 -14.59 -17.44
CA LEU A 493 -7.91 -15.40 -16.60
C LEU A 493 -6.69 -15.78 -17.42
N ARG A 494 -5.54 -15.24 -17.03
CA ARG A 494 -4.24 -15.62 -17.58
C ARG A 494 -3.53 -16.49 -16.56
N LEU A 495 -3.02 -17.62 -17.03
CA LEU A 495 -2.19 -18.50 -16.22
C LEU A 495 -0.70 -18.22 -16.45
N SER A 496 0.12 -18.56 -15.46
CA SER A 496 1.57 -18.46 -15.49
C SER A 496 2.19 -19.35 -16.58
N THR A 497 1.49 -20.42 -16.96
CA THR A 497 1.82 -21.36 -18.05
C THR A 497 1.56 -20.78 -19.44
N GLY A 498 0.93 -19.60 -19.53
CA GLY A 498 0.77 -18.82 -20.76
C GLY A 498 -0.61 -18.92 -21.40
N GLU A 499 -1.40 -19.94 -21.06
CA GLU A 499 -2.80 -20.04 -21.45
C GLU A 499 -3.57 -18.85 -20.88
N ARG A 500 -4.47 -18.32 -21.69
CA ARG A 500 -5.35 -17.24 -21.30
C ARG A 500 -6.72 -17.41 -21.92
N THR A 501 -7.74 -16.99 -21.19
CA THR A 501 -9.04 -16.77 -21.81
C THR A 501 -8.95 -15.56 -22.74
N PRO A 502 -9.85 -15.43 -23.74
CA PRO A 502 -10.17 -14.12 -24.27
C PRO A 502 -10.72 -13.23 -23.14
N MET A 503 -10.79 -11.92 -23.38
CA MET A 503 -11.42 -11.00 -22.44
C MET A 503 -12.92 -11.25 -22.39
N LEU A 504 -13.40 -11.89 -21.32
CA LEU A 504 -14.78 -12.36 -21.18
C LEU A 504 -15.73 -11.22 -20.81
N ARG A 505 -16.86 -11.12 -21.49
CA ARG A 505 -17.97 -10.22 -21.12
C ARG A 505 -18.77 -10.81 -19.94
N PRO A 506 -19.60 -10.01 -19.25
CA PRO A 506 -20.51 -10.54 -18.23
C PRO A 506 -21.41 -11.63 -18.79
N GLY A 507 -21.48 -12.77 -18.09
CA GLY A 507 -22.20 -13.97 -18.52
C GLY A 507 -21.48 -14.81 -19.59
N GLU A 508 -20.36 -14.34 -20.13
CA GLU A 508 -19.57 -15.10 -21.10
C GLU A 508 -18.70 -16.12 -20.38
N SER A 509 -18.56 -17.28 -21.00
CA SER A 509 -17.69 -18.35 -20.52
C SER A 509 -16.68 -18.70 -21.60
N ALA A 510 -15.44 -18.94 -21.20
CA ALA A 510 -14.45 -19.58 -22.05
C ALA A 510 -13.83 -20.75 -21.32
N THR A 511 -13.43 -21.73 -22.11
CA THR A 511 -12.76 -22.91 -21.60
C THR A 511 -11.26 -22.73 -21.75
N LEU A 512 -10.54 -22.90 -20.65
CA LEU A 512 -9.09 -22.90 -20.61
C LEU A 512 -8.62 -24.32 -20.34
N THR A 513 -8.15 -25.01 -21.37
CA THR A 513 -7.58 -26.36 -21.22
C THR A 513 -6.11 -26.22 -20.87
N LEU A 514 -5.74 -26.70 -19.69
CA LEU A 514 -4.36 -26.79 -19.28
C LEU A 514 -3.77 -28.08 -19.84
N PRO A 515 -2.45 -28.09 -20.12
CA PRO A 515 -1.67 -29.31 -20.20
C PRO A 515 -1.84 -30.14 -18.91
N GLU A 516 -1.40 -31.39 -18.94
CA GLU A 516 -1.37 -32.21 -17.73
C GLU A 516 -0.62 -31.50 -16.61
N LEU A 517 -1.25 -31.45 -15.43
CA LEU A 517 -0.70 -30.76 -14.29
C LEU A 517 0.55 -31.46 -13.81
N THR A 518 1.71 -30.83 -14.05
CA THR A 518 3.02 -31.25 -13.57
C THR A 518 3.52 -30.42 -12.39
N GLY A 519 2.87 -29.29 -12.12
CA GLY A 519 3.21 -28.35 -11.05
C GLY A 519 2.11 -27.30 -10.83
N PRO A 520 2.21 -26.50 -9.75
CA PRO A 520 1.26 -25.46 -9.42
C PRO A 520 1.28 -24.36 -10.48
N VAL A 521 0.09 -23.82 -10.75
CA VAL A 521 -0.14 -22.82 -11.79
C VAL A 521 -0.80 -21.61 -11.16
N ASP A 522 -0.17 -20.44 -11.27
CA ASP A 522 -0.76 -19.18 -10.82
C ASP A 522 -1.61 -18.61 -11.95
N GLY A 523 -2.79 -18.12 -11.61
CA GLY A 523 -3.66 -17.37 -12.49
C GLY A 523 -3.89 -15.97 -11.97
N TRP A 524 -4.13 -15.02 -12.87
CA TRP A 524 -4.56 -13.68 -12.50
C TRP A 524 -5.39 -13.04 -13.61
N CYS A 525 -6.19 -12.05 -13.23
CA CYS A 525 -6.79 -11.14 -14.19
C CYS A 525 -5.75 -10.09 -14.62
N THR A 526 -5.59 -9.89 -15.93
CA THR A 526 -4.60 -8.97 -16.51
C THR A 526 -5.10 -7.53 -16.62
N VAL A 527 -6.39 -7.29 -16.36
CA VAL A 527 -6.95 -5.94 -16.24
C VAL A 527 -6.24 -5.21 -15.10
N ALA A 528 -5.79 -3.97 -15.34
CA ALA A 528 -4.97 -3.25 -14.38
C ALA A 528 -5.74 -2.96 -13.09
N GLY A 529 -5.02 -2.96 -11.99
CA GLY A 529 -5.63 -2.89 -10.65
C GLY A 529 -6.40 -4.15 -10.22
N HIS A 530 -6.79 -5.06 -11.13
CA HIS A 530 -7.57 -6.25 -10.75
C HIS A 530 -6.73 -7.29 -9.99
N ARG A 531 -5.50 -7.56 -10.45
CA ARG A 531 -4.55 -8.38 -9.69
C ARG A 531 -4.26 -7.79 -8.31
N ALA A 532 -4.07 -6.47 -8.23
CA ALA A 532 -3.85 -5.75 -6.96
C ALA A 532 -5.10 -5.71 -6.07
N ALA A 533 -6.30 -5.85 -6.66
CA ALA A 533 -7.57 -5.97 -5.96
C ALA A 533 -7.87 -7.41 -5.48
N GLY A 534 -7.04 -8.39 -5.83
CA GLY A 534 -7.17 -9.78 -5.38
C GLY A 534 -7.68 -10.78 -6.43
N MET A 535 -7.71 -10.41 -7.71
CA MET A 535 -8.04 -11.34 -8.82
C MET A 535 -6.89 -12.27 -9.16
N THR A 536 -6.65 -13.22 -8.27
CA THR A 536 -5.62 -14.24 -8.40
C THR A 536 -6.23 -15.63 -8.16
N LEU A 537 -5.77 -16.60 -8.94
CA LEU A 537 -6.04 -18.03 -8.80
C LEU A 537 -4.72 -18.74 -8.49
N ARG A 538 -4.76 -19.79 -7.69
CA ARG A 538 -3.67 -20.74 -7.50
C ARG A 538 -4.19 -22.13 -7.83
N ILE A 539 -3.51 -22.89 -8.67
CA ILE A 539 -3.77 -24.32 -8.85
C ILE A 539 -2.60 -25.03 -8.19
N ASN A 540 -2.87 -25.88 -7.21
CA ASN A 540 -1.94 -26.71 -6.46
C ASN A 540 -2.06 -28.16 -6.96
N VAL A 541 -0.95 -28.87 -7.05
CA VAL A 541 -0.93 -30.24 -7.57
C VAL A 541 -0.71 -31.26 -6.44
N THR A 542 -1.61 -32.24 -6.28
CA THR A 542 -1.65 -33.15 -5.12
C THR A 542 -1.39 -34.62 -5.50
N GLY A 543 -0.13 -35.06 -5.43
CA GLY A 543 0.26 -36.48 -5.45
C GLY A 543 0.48 -37.12 -6.83
N THR A 544 1.61 -37.82 -6.98
CA THR A 544 1.62 -39.22 -7.43
C THR A 544 2.90 -39.91 -6.96
N ALA A 545 2.70 -41.14 -6.48
CA ALA A 545 3.70 -42.09 -6.03
C ALA A 545 4.49 -42.70 -7.19
N ALA A 546 5.71 -43.15 -6.87
CA ALA A 546 6.62 -43.86 -7.73
C ALA A 546 6.04 -45.17 -8.28
N GLN A 547 6.28 -45.44 -9.57
CA GLN A 547 6.25 -46.78 -10.16
C GLN A 547 7.48 -46.96 -11.07
N ALA A 548 8.11 -48.12 -10.97
CA ALA A 548 9.50 -48.37 -11.35
C ALA A 548 9.69 -49.10 -12.70
N THR A 549 10.80 -48.73 -13.39
CA THR A 549 11.70 -49.50 -14.32
C THR A 549 11.21 -49.92 -15.72
N PRO A 550 12.08 -50.08 -16.77
CA PRO A 550 13.56 -50.21 -16.78
C PRO A 550 14.35 -49.32 -17.78
N ALA A 551 15.70 -49.29 -17.65
CA ALA A 551 16.67 -48.50 -18.44
C ALA A 551 16.83 -48.95 -19.92
N PRO A 552 17.31 -48.07 -20.84
CA PRO A 552 18.75 -48.08 -21.19
C PRO A 552 19.41 -46.75 -21.67
N ALA A 553 20.74 -46.69 -21.45
CA ALA A 553 21.85 -46.06 -22.21
C ALA A 553 22.07 -44.52 -22.26
N PRO A 554 23.34 -44.06 -22.39
CA PRO A 554 23.80 -42.75 -21.93
C PRO A 554 23.93 -41.69 -23.03
N GLY A 555 23.55 -40.46 -22.73
CA GLY A 555 23.90 -39.30 -23.56
C GLY A 555 23.13 -38.02 -23.20
N HIS A 556 23.89 -36.94 -23.02
CA HIS A 556 23.48 -35.51 -23.07
C HIS A 556 23.09 -34.81 -21.74
N THR A 557 24.06 -34.04 -21.23
CA THR A 557 23.97 -32.71 -20.58
C THR A 557 22.58 -32.26 -20.13
N ALA A 558 22.30 -32.42 -18.83
CA ALA A 558 21.13 -31.88 -18.17
C ALA A 558 21.30 -30.37 -17.90
N HIS A 559 20.66 -29.54 -18.71
CA HIS A 559 20.33 -28.17 -18.32
C HIS A 559 19.12 -28.21 -17.38
N ALA A 560 19.25 -27.63 -16.19
CA ALA A 560 18.22 -27.62 -15.16
C ALA A 560 16.97 -26.82 -15.60
N THR A 561 15.95 -27.53 -16.09
CA THR A 561 14.59 -27.00 -16.29
C THR A 561 13.64 -27.63 -15.28
N HIS A 562 13.71 -27.21 -14.01
CA HIS A 562 12.65 -27.48 -13.05
C HIS A 562 11.51 -26.46 -13.24
N GLN A 563 10.36 -26.92 -13.75
CA GLN A 563 9.10 -26.16 -13.82
C GLN A 563 8.08 -26.71 -12.79
N GLY A 564 8.49 -26.78 -11.52
CA GLY A 564 7.65 -27.19 -10.39
C GLY A 564 8.22 -26.72 -9.04
N PRO A 565 7.43 -26.71 -7.96
CA PRO A 565 7.85 -26.33 -6.62
C PRO A 565 8.88 -27.32 -6.12
N LEU A 566 9.81 -26.84 -5.29
CA LEU A 566 10.79 -27.69 -4.64
C LEU A 566 10.08 -28.78 -3.84
N ASN A 567 10.38 -30.04 -4.15
CA ASN A 567 9.94 -31.15 -3.31
C ASN A 567 10.91 -31.30 -2.14
N LEU A 568 10.72 -30.49 -1.11
CA LEU A 568 11.59 -30.48 0.07
C LEU A 568 11.50 -31.77 0.91
N ALA A 569 10.48 -32.59 0.67
CA ALA A 569 10.32 -33.89 1.33
C ALA A 569 11.06 -35.03 0.61
N ALA A 570 11.59 -34.79 -0.60
CA ALA A 570 12.44 -35.77 -1.28
C ALA A 570 13.77 -35.94 -0.52
N PRO A 571 14.43 -37.10 -0.61
CA PRO A 571 15.79 -37.22 -0.13
C PRO A 571 16.74 -36.35 -0.95
N MET A 572 17.79 -35.83 -0.30
CA MET A 572 18.94 -35.29 -1.02
C MET A 572 19.58 -36.38 -1.90
N SER A 573 20.25 -35.97 -2.97
CA SER A 573 20.87 -36.90 -3.91
C SER A 573 21.95 -37.75 -3.22
N PRO A 574 22.19 -39.00 -3.67
CA PRO A 574 23.30 -39.80 -3.17
C PRO A 574 24.64 -39.06 -3.30
N GLY A 575 25.40 -38.99 -2.21
CA GLY A 575 26.66 -38.24 -2.15
C GLY A 575 26.48 -36.73 -1.92
N PHE A 576 25.28 -36.27 -1.54
CA PHE A 576 25.09 -34.92 -1.01
C PHE A 576 25.93 -34.72 0.25
N GLU A 577 26.73 -33.67 0.24
CA GLU A 577 27.52 -33.22 1.39
C GLU A 577 26.87 -31.96 1.97
N PRO A 578 26.24 -32.03 3.17
CA PRO A 578 25.65 -30.87 3.80
C PRO A 578 26.71 -29.84 4.19
N TYR A 579 26.30 -28.56 4.24
CA TYR A 579 27.18 -27.53 4.79
C TYR A 579 27.39 -27.76 6.29
N ASP A 580 28.65 -27.93 6.69
CA ASP A 580 29.03 -28.06 8.10
C ASP A 580 28.79 -26.74 8.84
N ALA A 581 27.71 -26.69 9.62
CA ALA A 581 27.36 -25.52 10.42
C ALA A 581 28.22 -25.37 11.68
N THR A 582 29.09 -26.33 12.02
CA THR A 582 29.87 -26.26 13.27
C THR A 582 30.85 -25.10 13.23
N LEU A 583 30.75 -24.21 14.23
CA LEU A 583 31.66 -23.08 14.33
C LEU A 583 32.84 -23.46 15.21
N ARG A 584 34.02 -23.57 14.59
CA ARG A 584 35.27 -23.84 15.30
C ARG A 584 35.64 -22.65 16.21
N PRO A 585 36.38 -22.88 17.32
CA PRO A 585 36.88 -21.80 18.15
C PRO A 585 37.69 -20.77 17.35
N ALA A 586 37.71 -19.52 17.81
CA ALA A 586 38.51 -18.49 17.17
C ALA A 586 39.99 -18.93 17.12
N PRO A 587 40.66 -18.87 15.95
CA PRO A 587 42.07 -19.21 15.83
C PRO A 587 42.91 -18.30 16.73
N GLY A 588 44.03 -18.82 17.23
CA GLY A 588 44.99 -18.02 18.00
C GLY A 588 45.73 -17.00 17.12
N GLY A 589 46.37 -16.01 17.76
CA GLY A 589 47.07 -14.91 17.09
C GLY A 589 46.17 -13.71 16.82
N THR A 590 46.76 -12.63 16.30
CA THR A 590 46.07 -11.34 16.04
C THR A 590 46.03 -10.97 14.55
N GLU A 591 46.60 -11.81 13.68
CA GLU A 591 46.55 -11.65 12.23
C GLU A 591 46.10 -12.95 11.58
N HIS A 592 45.04 -12.87 10.77
CA HIS A 592 44.41 -13.99 10.08
C HIS A 592 44.60 -13.81 8.58
N LYS A 593 45.35 -14.71 7.94
CA LYS A 593 45.59 -14.69 6.49
C LYS A 593 44.73 -15.77 5.83
N VAL A 594 43.88 -15.36 4.89
CA VAL A 594 42.92 -16.26 4.24
C VAL A 594 42.94 -16.03 2.74
N GLU A 595 42.91 -17.11 1.95
CA GLU A 595 42.67 -17.03 0.52
C GLU A 595 41.21 -17.41 0.23
N ILE A 596 40.49 -16.55 -0.49
CA ILE A 596 39.12 -16.81 -0.93
C ILE A 596 39.11 -16.76 -2.45
N ARG A 597 38.76 -17.89 -3.05
CA ARG A 597 38.69 -18.05 -4.51
C ARG A 597 37.25 -18.02 -4.97
N VAL A 598 36.94 -17.25 -6.00
CA VAL A 598 35.63 -17.33 -6.68
C VAL A 598 35.60 -18.61 -7.49
N VAL A 599 34.58 -19.43 -7.26
CA VAL A 599 34.37 -20.67 -8.01
C VAL A 599 32.93 -20.73 -8.48
N GLU A 600 32.72 -20.98 -9.77
CA GLU A 600 31.41 -21.32 -10.31
C GLU A 600 31.25 -22.83 -10.31
N LYS A 601 30.37 -23.36 -9.45
CA LYS A 601 30.25 -24.80 -9.22
C LYS A 601 28.80 -25.23 -9.22
N GLU A 602 28.53 -26.37 -9.83
CA GLU A 602 27.23 -27.02 -9.68
C GLU A 602 27.13 -27.67 -8.30
N ILE A 603 26.17 -27.20 -7.50
CA ILE A 603 25.88 -27.72 -6.17
C ILE A 603 24.40 -28.10 -6.08
N GLU A 604 24.08 -29.02 -5.18
CA GLU A 604 22.69 -29.34 -4.85
C GLU A 604 22.14 -28.29 -3.90
N VAL A 605 21.13 -27.53 -4.36
CA VAL A 605 20.57 -26.36 -3.67
C VAL A 605 19.22 -26.65 -3.00
N ALA A 606 18.64 -27.81 -3.29
CA ALA A 606 17.44 -28.37 -2.67
C ALA A 606 17.40 -29.87 -3.03
N PRO A 607 16.59 -30.71 -2.37
CA PRO A 607 16.52 -32.15 -2.67
C PRO A 607 16.32 -32.44 -4.16
N GLY A 608 17.29 -33.13 -4.76
CA GLY A 608 17.28 -33.52 -6.17
C GLY A 608 17.49 -32.37 -7.17
N VAL A 609 17.74 -31.14 -6.71
CA VAL A 609 17.90 -29.96 -7.57
C VAL A 609 19.33 -29.46 -7.50
N ARG A 610 20.04 -29.59 -8.63
CA ARG A 610 21.40 -29.08 -8.79
C ARG A 610 21.40 -27.83 -9.67
N GLN A 611 22.22 -26.86 -9.29
CA GLN A 611 22.37 -25.60 -10.01
C GLN A 611 23.81 -25.11 -9.94
N ARG A 612 24.29 -24.52 -11.05
CA ARG A 612 25.54 -23.75 -11.03
C ARG A 612 25.36 -22.50 -10.18
N MET A 613 26.17 -22.37 -9.13
CA MET A 613 26.18 -21.24 -8.21
C MET A 613 27.48 -20.46 -8.35
N TRP A 614 27.43 -19.16 -8.06
CA TRP A 614 28.61 -18.31 -7.93
C TRP A 614 29.00 -18.30 -6.45
N THR A 615 30.19 -18.81 -6.13
CA THR A 615 30.55 -19.08 -4.74
C THR A 615 31.86 -18.43 -4.36
N PHE A 616 32.02 -18.18 -3.06
CA PHE A 616 33.32 -17.97 -2.44
C PHE A 616 33.78 -19.31 -1.89
N GLY A 617 34.89 -19.87 -2.39
CA GLY A 617 35.48 -21.11 -1.88
C GLY A 617 34.70 -22.38 -2.19
N GLY A 618 33.83 -22.39 -3.21
CA GLY A 618 33.12 -23.59 -3.67
C GLY A 618 31.90 -24.00 -2.84
N THR A 619 31.48 -23.16 -1.87
CA THR A 619 30.37 -23.40 -0.95
C THR A 619 29.45 -22.17 -0.86
N VAL A 620 28.21 -22.38 -0.41
CA VAL A 620 27.25 -21.31 -0.10
C VAL A 620 26.73 -21.56 1.32
N PRO A 621 26.86 -20.62 2.27
CA PRO A 621 27.73 -19.44 2.21
C PRO A 621 29.19 -19.81 1.95
N GLY A 622 30.01 -18.81 1.65
CA GLY A 622 31.45 -19.00 1.61
C GLY A 622 32.08 -19.29 2.99
N PRO A 623 33.42 -19.38 3.05
CA PRO A 623 34.16 -19.65 4.28
C PRO A 623 33.79 -18.70 5.43
N VAL A 624 33.38 -19.25 6.56
CA VAL A 624 33.15 -18.45 7.76
C VAL A 624 34.49 -18.03 8.35
N LEU A 625 34.68 -16.72 8.48
CA LEU A 625 35.86 -16.16 9.13
C LEU A 625 35.55 -15.95 10.61
N ARG A 626 36.47 -16.30 11.51
CA ARG A 626 36.31 -16.06 12.95
C ARG A 626 37.54 -15.40 13.55
N GLY A 627 37.34 -14.47 14.46
CA GLY A 627 38.40 -13.80 15.22
C GLY A 627 37.85 -13.03 16.41
N LYS A 628 38.66 -12.16 16.98
CA LYS A 628 38.33 -11.32 18.14
C LYS A 628 38.45 -9.84 17.80
N VAL A 629 37.84 -9.00 18.64
CA VAL A 629 37.99 -7.54 18.54
C VAL A 629 39.47 -7.18 18.59
N GLY A 630 39.92 -6.43 17.58
CA GLY A 630 41.30 -5.99 17.40
C GLY A 630 42.09 -6.80 16.37
N ASP A 631 41.63 -8.00 15.98
CA ASP A 631 42.32 -8.84 15.02
C ASP A 631 42.35 -8.21 13.62
N VAL A 632 43.38 -8.56 12.85
CA VAL A 632 43.56 -8.11 11.47
C VAL A 632 43.32 -9.27 10.51
N PHE A 633 42.43 -9.10 9.55
CA PHE A 633 42.20 -10.04 8.46
C PHE A 633 42.89 -9.54 7.21
N THR A 634 43.74 -10.38 6.62
CA THR A 634 44.38 -10.16 5.32
C THR A 634 43.86 -11.23 4.36
N VAL A 635 42.90 -10.85 3.51
CA VAL A 635 42.21 -11.73 2.57
C VAL A 635 42.82 -11.57 1.18
N THR A 636 43.35 -12.66 0.63
CA THR A 636 43.70 -12.75 -0.79
C THR A 636 42.48 -13.24 -1.56
N PHE A 637 41.83 -12.34 -2.27
CA PHE A 637 40.68 -12.61 -3.13
C PHE A 637 41.14 -12.92 -4.55
N VAL A 638 40.81 -14.11 -5.06
CA VAL A 638 41.19 -14.57 -6.40
C VAL A 638 39.93 -14.87 -7.20
N ASN A 639 39.84 -14.37 -8.43
CA ASN A 639 38.68 -14.64 -9.27
C ASN A 639 38.97 -15.76 -10.29
N ASP A 640 38.60 -17.00 -10.00
CA ASP A 640 38.64 -18.11 -10.96
C ASP A 640 37.32 -18.31 -11.72
N GLY A 641 36.39 -17.35 -11.60
CA GLY A 641 35.10 -17.35 -12.29
C GLY A 641 35.20 -16.94 -13.76
N THR A 642 34.04 -16.81 -14.40
CA THR A 642 33.94 -16.44 -15.83
C THR A 642 33.57 -14.98 -16.05
N ILE A 643 33.19 -14.25 -14.99
CA ILE A 643 32.82 -12.83 -15.02
C ILE A 643 33.56 -12.04 -13.92
N GLY A 644 33.45 -10.72 -13.94
CA GLY A 644 34.00 -9.87 -12.89
C GLY A 644 33.33 -10.10 -11.53
N HIS A 645 34.12 -10.15 -10.47
CA HIS A 645 33.66 -10.32 -9.09
C HIS A 645 34.41 -9.39 -8.13
N GLY A 646 33.78 -9.04 -7.00
CA GLY A 646 34.35 -8.22 -5.94
C GLY A 646 34.06 -8.84 -4.58
N ILE A 647 34.51 -8.21 -3.50
CA ILE A 647 34.22 -8.65 -2.14
C ILE A 647 34.16 -7.46 -1.18
N ASP A 648 33.12 -7.43 -0.35
CA ASP A 648 32.86 -6.45 0.69
C ASP A 648 32.68 -7.18 2.03
N PHE A 649 33.37 -6.71 3.07
CA PHE A 649 33.34 -7.23 4.43
C PHE A 649 32.76 -6.18 5.36
N HIS A 650 31.58 -6.43 5.93
CA HIS A 650 30.94 -5.46 6.84
C HIS A 650 31.66 -5.34 8.20
N ALA A 651 32.50 -6.33 8.54
CA ALA A 651 33.39 -6.28 9.71
C ALA A 651 34.55 -5.26 9.55
N GLY A 652 34.80 -4.77 8.33
CA GLY A 652 35.85 -3.81 8.02
C GLY A 652 35.33 -2.37 7.89
N SER A 653 36.12 -1.39 8.31
CA SER A 653 35.83 0.03 8.16
C SER A 653 36.95 0.74 7.40
N LEU A 654 36.81 0.85 6.08
CA LEU A 654 37.78 1.45 5.17
C LEU A 654 37.11 1.92 3.88
N ALA A 655 37.77 2.83 3.15
CA ALA A 655 37.24 3.36 1.89
C ALA A 655 37.11 2.25 0.83
N PRO A 656 35.98 2.17 0.09
CA PRO A 656 35.68 1.06 -0.80
C PRO A 656 36.47 1.07 -2.12
N ASP A 657 36.96 2.24 -2.55
CA ASP A 657 37.44 2.50 -3.93
C ASP A 657 38.50 1.51 -4.43
N ARG A 658 39.36 1.04 -3.53
CA ARG A 658 40.43 0.07 -3.83
C ARG A 658 40.08 -1.36 -3.40
N PRO A 659 39.71 -1.63 -2.13
CA PRO A 659 39.55 -2.99 -1.63
C PRO A 659 38.22 -3.66 -2.03
N MET A 660 37.21 -2.90 -2.47
CA MET A 660 35.89 -3.45 -2.81
C MET A 660 35.58 -3.34 -4.32
N ARG A 661 36.60 -3.13 -5.15
CA ARG A 661 36.45 -3.06 -6.61
C ARG A 661 36.21 -4.44 -7.23
N THR A 662 35.61 -4.47 -8.41
CA THR A 662 35.58 -5.65 -9.27
C THR A 662 37.00 -6.00 -9.75
N ILE A 663 37.32 -7.29 -9.73
CA ILE A 663 38.48 -7.88 -10.39
C ILE A 663 37.99 -8.82 -11.50
N GLU A 664 38.70 -8.82 -12.63
CA GLU A 664 38.35 -9.66 -13.78
C GLU A 664 38.78 -11.13 -13.56
N PRO A 665 38.27 -12.08 -14.36
CA PRO A 665 38.74 -13.47 -14.33
C PRO A 665 40.28 -13.58 -14.41
N GLY A 666 40.86 -14.40 -13.54
CA GLY A 666 42.31 -14.62 -13.40
C GLY A 666 43.05 -13.57 -12.55
N GLU A 667 42.39 -12.48 -12.18
CA GLU A 667 43.00 -11.46 -11.32
C GLU A 667 42.94 -11.83 -9.84
N ARG A 668 43.74 -11.12 -9.03
CA ARG A 668 43.72 -11.19 -7.58
C ARG A 668 43.78 -9.81 -6.93
N LEU A 669 43.24 -9.72 -5.74
CA LEU A 669 43.19 -8.52 -4.89
C LEU A 669 43.52 -8.94 -3.45
N THR A 670 44.30 -8.13 -2.74
CA THR A 670 44.45 -8.28 -1.29
C THR A 670 43.57 -7.24 -0.58
N TYR A 671 42.64 -7.72 0.22
CA TYR A 671 41.81 -6.93 1.11
C TYR A 671 42.32 -7.11 2.53
N ARG A 672 42.80 -6.04 3.18
CA ARG A 672 43.18 -6.06 4.60
C ARG A 672 42.32 -5.14 5.46
N PHE A 673 41.70 -5.66 6.52
CA PHE A 673 40.95 -4.87 7.51
C PHE A 673 41.25 -5.29 8.95
N ARG A 674 41.00 -4.37 9.90
CA ARG A 674 40.99 -4.66 11.34
C ARG A 674 39.55 -4.79 11.81
N ALA A 675 39.22 -5.84 12.55
CA ALA A 675 37.93 -6.04 13.17
C ALA A 675 37.82 -5.20 14.45
N GLU A 676 37.31 -3.98 14.35
CA GLU A 676 37.22 -3.07 15.50
C GLU A 676 36.02 -3.33 16.41
N ARG A 677 35.04 -4.12 15.95
CA ARG A 677 33.77 -4.33 16.64
C ARG A 677 33.35 -5.80 16.60
N ALA A 678 32.83 -6.26 17.74
CA ALA A 678 32.26 -7.60 17.87
C ALA A 678 30.92 -7.70 17.14
N GLY A 679 30.61 -8.88 16.61
CA GLY A 679 29.39 -9.09 15.83
C GLY A 679 29.43 -10.32 14.94
N ALA A 680 28.27 -10.68 14.41
CA ALA A 680 28.14 -11.58 13.29
C ALA A 680 27.89 -10.74 12.03
N TRP A 681 28.92 -10.59 11.21
CA TRP A 681 28.94 -9.66 10.09
C TRP A 681 28.74 -10.40 8.78
N LEU A 682 27.97 -9.82 7.86
CA LEU A 682 27.89 -10.28 6.49
C LEU A 682 29.17 -9.90 5.73
N TYR A 683 29.61 -10.76 4.83
CA TYR A 683 30.44 -10.34 3.69
C TYR A 683 29.80 -10.85 2.40
N HIS A 684 29.95 -10.11 1.31
CA HIS A 684 29.33 -10.47 0.03
C HIS A 684 30.07 -9.89 -1.17
N CYS A 685 29.70 -10.32 -2.38
CA CYS A 685 30.24 -9.73 -3.61
C CYS A 685 29.81 -8.25 -3.75
N SER A 686 30.72 -7.38 -4.19
CA SER A 686 30.49 -5.94 -4.38
C SER A 686 30.32 -5.52 -5.85
N THR A 687 30.36 -6.48 -6.79
CA THR A 687 30.21 -6.20 -8.23
C THR A 687 28.75 -5.96 -8.60
N MET A 688 28.51 -5.00 -9.48
CA MET A 688 27.18 -4.68 -9.99
C MET A 688 26.77 -5.59 -11.17
N PRO A 689 25.51 -6.06 -11.24
CA PRO A 689 24.41 -5.84 -10.30
C PRO A 689 24.51 -6.73 -9.06
N MET A 690 24.73 -6.13 -7.89
CA MET A 690 25.04 -6.84 -6.64
C MET A 690 23.95 -7.84 -6.21
N LEU A 691 22.68 -7.51 -6.49
CA LEU A 691 21.54 -8.40 -6.29
C LEU A 691 21.78 -9.79 -6.91
N GLN A 692 22.31 -9.87 -8.13
CA GLN A 692 22.55 -11.14 -8.81
C GLN A 692 23.68 -11.91 -8.15
N HIS A 693 24.78 -11.25 -7.81
CA HIS A 693 25.92 -11.92 -7.19
C HIS A 693 25.56 -12.51 -5.83
N ILE A 694 24.85 -11.76 -4.99
CA ILE A 694 24.37 -12.26 -3.69
C ILE A 694 23.37 -13.40 -3.90
N ALA A 695 22.37 -13.23 -4.76
CA ALA A 695 21.32 -14.23 -5.00
C ALA A 695 21.88 -15.55 -5.58
N ASN A 696 22.98 -15.49 -6.33
CA ASN A 696 23.65 -16.67 -6.87
C ASN A 696 24.64 -17.33 -5.91
N GLY A 697 24.73 -16.87 -4.65
CA GLY A 697 25.46 -17.55 -3.57
C GLY A 697 26.70 -16.82 -3.03
N MET A 698 27.03 -15.63 -3.52
CA MET A 698 28.25 -14.92 -3.11
C MET A 698 28.05 -14.10 -1.84
N TYR A 699 27.89 -14.80 -0.72
CA TYR A 699 27.83 -14.24 0.63
C TYR A 699 28.43 -15.19 1.67
N GLY A 700 28.80 -14.67 2.83
CA GLY A 700 29.23 -15.47 3.98
C GLY A 700 29.28 -14.65 5.27
N ALA A 701 29.85 -15.22 6.33
CA ALA A 701 29.86 -14.60 7.65
C ALA A 701 31.29 -14.35 8.17
N VAL A 702 31.47 -13.24 8.87
CA VAL A 702 32.62 -12.95 9.73
C VAL A 702 32.13 -12.86 11.17
N ILE A 703 32.57 -13.78 12.03
CA ILE A 703 32.24 -13.82 13.45
C ILE A 703 33.37 -13.19 14.24
N ILE A 704 33.09 -12.06 14.89
CA ILE A 704 34.01 -11.38 15.78
C ILE A 704 33.48 -11.53 17.20
N ASP A 705 34.16 -12.36 18.00
CA ASP A 705 33.76 -12.65 19.37
C ASP A 705 33.72 -11.35 20.21
N PRO A 706 32.65 -11.09 20.98
CA PRO A 706 32.66 -10.01 21.96
C PRO A 706 33.69 -10.28 23.07
N PRO A 707 34.19 -9.23 23.73
CA PRO A 707 35.02 -9.38 24.92
C PRO A 707 34.33 -10.29 25.94
N ASP A 708 35.10 -11.20 26.54
CA ASP A 708 34.65 -12.13 27.58
C ASP A 708 33.46 -13.02 27.18
N LEU A 709 33.35 -13.37 25.89
CA LEU A 709 32.34 -14.30 25.39
C LEU A 709 32.37 -15.62 26.20
N PRO A 710 31.29 -15.97 26.94
CA PRO A 710 31.27 -17.20 27.71
C PRO A 710 31.44 -18.44 26.84
N ARG A 711 31.94 -19.53 27.42
CA ARG A 711 32.06 -20.79 26.70
C ARG A 711 30.67 -21.42 26.50
N ALA A 712 30.36 -21.76 25.26
CA ALA A 712 29.30 -22.70 24.93
C ALA A 712 29.90 -24.11 24.71
N ASP A 713 29.12 -25.15 24.95
CA ASP A 713 29.56 -26.53 24.68
C ASP A 713 29.58 -26.82 23.18
N ARG A 714 28.64 -26.22 22.43
CA ARG A 714 28.58 -26.28 20.97
C ARG A 714 28.25 -24.92 20.37
N GLU A 715 28.87 -24.62 19.24
CA GLU A 715 28.58 -23.42 18.46
C GLU A 715 28.24 -23.80 17.02
N TYR A 716 27.19 -23.17 16.49
CA TYR A 716 26.75 -23.30 15.10
C TYR A 716 26.68 -21.93 14.44
N VAL A 717 26.83 -21.89 13.11
CA VAL A 717 26.60 -20.69 12.29
C VAL A 717 25.62 -21.01 11.17
N LEU A 718 24.53 -20.24 11.12
CA LEU A 718 23.48 -20.35 10.12
C LEU A 718 23.36 -19.02 9.38
N VAL A 719 23.64 -19.04 8.07
CA VAL A 719 23.51 -17.89 7.18
C VAL A 719 22.28 -18.10 6.32
N GLN A 720 21.29 -17.23 6.46
CA GLN A 720 20.06 -17.33 5.68
C GLN A 720 20.18 -16.59 4.35
N GLY A 721 19.83 -17.29 3.26
CA GLY A 721 19.71 -16.73 1.93
C GLY A 721 18.42 -17.13 1.23
N LYS A 722 18.18 -16.49 0.09
CA LYS A 722 17.10 -16.85 -0.85
C LYS A 722 17.64 -17.71 -1.98
N LEU A 723 16.87 -18.72 -2.37
CA LEU A 723 17.14 -19.56 -3.52
C LEU A 723 16.37 -19.05 -4.75
N TYR A 724 17.10 -18.75 -5.83
CA TYR A 724 16.54 -18.39 -7.12
C TYR A 724 17.01 -19.39 -8.17
N LEU A 725 16.13 -20.31 -8.55
CA LEU A 725 16.42 -21.36 -9.52
C LEU A 725 16.59 -20.82 -10.94
N GLY A 726 17.47 -21.41 -11.72
CA GLY A 726 17.76 -21.04 -13.11
C GLY A 726 19.24 -20.77 -13.32
N THR A 727 19.62 -20.45 -14.56
CA THR A 727 21.02 -20.14 -14.87
C THR A 727 21.40 -18.77 -14.27
N PRO A 728 22.51 -18.67 -13.52
CA PRO A 728 23.04 -17.40 -13.06
C PRO A 728 23.16 -16.36 -14.19
N GLY A 729 22.48 -15.23 -14.02
CA GLY A 729 22.51 -14.11 -14.97
C GLY A 729 21.42 -14.15 -16.04
N ASP A 730 20.67 -15.24 -16.18
CA ASP A 730 19.56 -15.33 -17.14
C ASP A 730 18.43 -14.36 -16.79
N ALA A 731 17.83 -13.76 -17.83
CA ALA A 731 16.77 -12.76 -17.67
C ALA A 731 15.59 -13.26 -16.83
N ALA A 732 15.23 -14.53 -16.94
CA ALA A 732 14.14 -15.15 -16.16
C ALA A 732 14.48 -15.25 -14.67
N GLN A 733 15.70 -15.70 -14.35
CA GLN A 733 16.19 -15.79 -12.97
C GLN A 733 16.32 -14.38 -12.36
N VAL A 734 16.88 -13.43 -13.11
CA VAL A 734 17.01 -12.02 -12.71
C VAL A 734 15.66 -11.35 -12.51
N ALA A 735 14.65 -11.66 -13.33
CA ALA A 735 13.29 -11.18 -13.13
C ALA A 735 12.72 -11.67 -11.79
N LYS A 736 12.89 -12.96 -11.45
CA LYS A 736 12.50 -13.49 -10.14
C LYS A 736 13.18 -12.75 -8.99
N MET A 737 14.48 -12.45 -9.11
CA MET A 737 15.21 -11.65 -8.12
C MET A 737 14.62 -10.25 -7.95
N ARG A 738 14.35 -9.54 -9.05
CA ARG A 738 13.81 -8.17 -9.05
C ARG A 738 12.37 -8.10 -8.55
N ASP A 739 11.55 -9.09 -8.88
CA ASP A 739 10.15 -9.20 -8.45
C ASP A 739 10.02 -9.66 -6.99
N GLY A 740 11.12 -10.08 -6.35
CA GLY A 740 11.10 -10.63 -5.01
C GLY A 740 10.38 -11.99 -4.92
N ARG A 741 10.45 -12.81 -5.98
CA ARG A 741 9.85 -14.15 -6.08
C ARG A 741 10.90 -15.27 -6.05
N PRO A 742 11.54 -15.55 -4.90
CA PRO A 742 12.44 -16.70 -4.79
C PRO A 742 11.68 -18.02 -4.89
N ASP A 743 12.39 -19.07 -5.27
CA ASP A 743 11.87 -20.44 -5.37
C ASP A 743 11.98 -21.18 -4.04
N GLY A 744 12.81 -20.70 -3.12
CA GLY A 744 12.97 -21.24 -1.78
C GLY A 744 13.79 -20.33 -0.88
N TRP A 745 13.90 -20.73 0.39
CA TRP A 745 14.81 -20.13 1.35
C TRP A 745 15.68 -21.22 1.95
N MET A 746 16.87 -20.84 2.39
CA MET A 746 17.88 -21.79 2.82
C MET A 746 18.68 -21.22 3.97
N PHE A 747 18.90 -22.05 4.98
CA PHE A 747 20.06 -21.90 5.85
C PHE A 747 21.23 -22.64 5.20
N ASN A 748 22.36 -21.95 5.07
CA ASN A 748 23.61 -22.51 4.57
C ASN A 748 23.56 -23.10 3.15
N GLY A 749 22.86 -22.44 2.22
CA GLY A 749 23.01 -22.66 0.78
C GLY A 749 22.23 -23.81 0.15
N ALA A 750 21.56 -24.65 0.96
CA ALA A 750 20.65 -25.67 0.46
C ALA A 750 19.34 -25.69 1.27
N ALA A 751 18.20 -25.61 0.58
CA ALA A 751 16.88 -25.67 1.17
C ALA A 751 16.65 -27.05 1.82
N ALA A 752 16.12 -27.07 3.04
CA ALA A 752 15.83 -28.28 3.83
C ALA A 752 17.04 -29.21 4.12
N GLN A 753 18.29 -28.79 3.89
CA GLN A 753 19.44 -29.69 4.09
C GLN A 753 19.54 -30.24 5.53
N TYR A 754 19.15 -29.44 6.52
CA TYR A 754 19.22 -29.78 7.94
C TYR A 754 18.04 -30.64 8.42
N ASP A 755 17.09 -30.95 7.53
CA ASP A 755 16.13 -32.04 7.73
C ASP A 755 16.79 -33.40 7.56
N HIS A 756 17.73 -33.48 6.61
CA HIS A 756 18.47 -34.68 6.23
C HIS A 756 19.80 -34.82 6.98
N ALA A 757 20.38 -33.70 7.41
CA ALA A 757 21.59 -33.66 8.23
C ALA A 757 21.38 -32.82 9.51
N PRO A 758 20.58 -33.28 10.49
CA PRO A 758 20.30 -32.53 11.72
C PRO A 758 21.57 -32.12 12.48
N LEU A 759 21.50 -30.97 13.15
CA LEU A 759 22.57 -30.47 14.01
C LEU A 759 22.62 -31.27 15.33
N ALA A 760 23.77 -31.81 15.70
CA ALA A 760 23.89 -32.69 16.86
C ALA A 760 24.09 -31.94 18.19
N ALA A 761 23.31 -32.26 19.23
CA ALA A 761 23.54 -31.76 20.58
C ALA A 761 23.26 -32.84 21.65
N ARG A 762 23.57 -32.55 22.91
CA ARG A 762 23.18 -33.39 24.05
C ARG A 762 22.34 -32.60 25.05
N ALA A 763 21.44 -33.30 25.74
CA ALA A 763 20.67 -32.70 26.82
C ALA A 763 21.61 -32.15 27.90
N GLY A 764 21.36 -30.93 28.34
CA GLY A 764 22.21 -30.20 29.31
C GLY A 764 23.45 -29.50 28.73
N GLU A 765 23.74 -29.62 27.43
CA GLU A 765 24.77 -28.80 26.77
C GLU A 765 24.24 -27.39 26.46
N ARG A 766 25.08 -26.37 26.66
CA ARG A 766 24.83 -25.01 26.21
C ARG A 766 25.17 -24.90 24.72
N VAL A 767 24.15 -24.64 23.91
CA VAL A 767 24.27 -24.49 22.46
C VAL A 767 24.15 -23.02 22.10
N ARG A 768 25.14 -22.48 21.39
CA ARG A 768 25.10 -21.15 20.76
C ARG A 768 24.87 -21.28 19.26
N VAL A 769 23.92 -20.53 18.73
CA VAL A 769 23.66 -20.46 17.29
C VAL A 769 23.85 -19.03 16.81
N TRP A 770 24.92 -18.80 16.04
CA TRP A 770 25.17 -17.57 15.32
C TRP A 770 24.30 -17.53 14.07
N VAL A 771 23.59 -16.43 13.85
CA VAL A 771 22.68 -16.27 12.71
C VAL A 771 23.01 -14.99 11.96
N VAL A 772 23.11 -15.07 10.63
CA VAL A 772 23.33 -13.93 9.73
C VAL A 772 22.27 -13.92 8.64
N ALA A 773 21.55 -12.81 8.47
CA ALA A 773 20.56 -12.64 7.43
C ALA A 773 21.21 -12.04 6.16
N ALA A 774 21.70 -12.88 5.25
CA ALA A 774 22.42 -12.40 4.06
C ALA A 774 21.52 -11.66 3.04
N GLY A 775 20.20 -11.92 3.06
CA GLY A 775 19.26 -11.28 2.15
C GLY A 775 19.15 -12.03 0.80
N PRO A 776 19.09 -11.33 -0.36
CA PRO A 776 19.43 -9.92 -0.59
C PRO A 776 18.33 -8.91 -0.22
N ALA A 777 17.14 -9.36 0.20
CA ALA A 777 16.02 -8.46 0.52
C ALA A 777 15.12 -8.91 1.70
N SER A 778 15.21 -10.14 2.18
CA SER A 778 14.45 -10.61 3.36
C SER A 778 15.33 -10.69 4.60
N GLY A 779 14.74 -10.38 5.75
CA GLY A 779 15.31 -10.70 7.06
C GLY A 779 15.08 -12.17 7.44
N THR A 780 15.31 -12.47 8.71
CA THR A 780 15.13 -13.79 9.35
C THR A 780 14.48 -13.60 10.72
N ALA A 781 13.53 -14.46 11.09
CA ALA A 781 13.01 -14.57 12.45
C ALA A 781 13.38 -15.95 13.03
N PHE A 782 14.64 -16.14 13.40
CA PHE A 782 15.15 -17.46 13.79
C PHE A 782 14.54 -17.95 15.10
N HIS A 783 13.98 -19.15 15.09
CA HIS A 783 13.31 -19.78 16.23
C HIS A 783 13.68 -21.25 16.34
N ILE A 784 13.83 -21.76 17.56
CA ILE A 784 13.96 -23.19 17.85
C ILE A 784 12.71 -23.62 18.62
N VAL A 785 11.90 -24.48 18.00
CA VAL A 785 10.67 -25.02 18.57
C VAL A 785 11.01 -25.94 19.74
N GLY A 786 10.29 -25.79 20.84
CA GLY A 786 10.44 -26.61 22.04
C GLY A 786 11.48 -26.09 23.05
N THR A 787 12.10 -24.93 22.79
CA THR A 787 12.97 -24.27 23.76
C THR A 787 12.82 -22.75 23.73
N GLN A 788 13.44 -22.07 24.70
CA GLN A 788 13.55 -20.62 24.78
C GLN A 788 15.03 -20.24 24.87
N PHE A 789 15.36 -19.06 24.38
CA PHE A 789 16.70 -18.51 24.48
C PHE A 789 16.86 -17.78 25.81
N ASP A 790 17.88 -18.15 26.56
CA ASP A 790 18.30 -17.43 27.78
C ASP A 790 19.35 -16.35 27.46
N THR A 791 19.88 -16.34 26.24
CA THR A 791 20.86 -15.35 25.78
C THR A 791 20.52 -14.93 24.36
N VAL A 792 20.51 -13.62 24.12
CA VAL A 792 20.30 -13.03 22.79
C VAL A 792 21.30 -11.90 22.61
N TYR A 793 22.11 -12.00 21.57
CA TYR A 793 23.03 -10.96 21.14
C TYR A 793 22.70 -10.56 19.70
N LYS A 794 22.48 -9.27 19.45
CA LYS A 794 22.07 -8.75 18.14
C LYS A 794 22.85 -7.49 17.83
N GLU A 795 23.44 -7.42 16.64
CA GLU A 795 24.06 -6.19 16.10
C GLU A 795 25.08 -5.53 17.05
N GLY A 796 25.86 -6.32 17.77
CA GLY A 796 26.90 -5.80 18.66
C GLY A 796 26.48 -5.65 20.13
N ALA A 797 25.25 -5.99 20.50
CA ALA A 797 24.74 -5.80 21.86
C ALA A 797 23.96 -7.01 22.39
N TYR A 798 24.11 -7.30 23.68
CA TYR A 798 23.25 -8.26 24.39
C TYR A 798 21.87 -7.63 24.63
N LEU A 799 20.83 -8.32 24.19
CA LEU A 799 19.43 -8.04 24.53
C LEU A 799 18.95 -8.89 25.71
N LEU A 800 19.58 -10.05 25.92
CA LEU A 800 19.32 -10.96 27.01
C LEU A 800 20.61 -11.70 27.38
N ARG A 801 20.84 -11.90 28.68
CA ARG A 801 21.96 -12.66 29.26
C ARG A 801 21.43 -13.79 30.15
N PRO A 802 22.24 -14.85 30.42
CA PRO A 802 21.80 -16.02 31.19
C PRO A 802 21.23 -15.72 32.59
N ASP A 803 21.74 -14.68 33.26
CA ASP A 803 21.32 -14.32 34.62
C ASP A 803 20.06 -13.42 34.64
N ASP A 804 19.57 -13.00 33.48
CA ASP A 804 18.35 -12.21 33.39
C ASP A 804 17.11 -13.07 33.69
N PRO A 805 16.06 -12.52 34.34
CA PRO A 805 14.86 -13.30 34.71
C PRO A 805 13.93 -13.62 33.53
N GLY A 806 14.28 -13.19 32.31
CA GLY A 806 13.44 -13.31 31.11
C GLY A 806 13.95 -14.34 30.11
N GLY A 807 13.14 -14.64 29.10
CA GLY A 807 13.50 -15.51 27.99
C GLY A 807 13.07 -14.90 26.65
N ALA A 808 13.76 -15.27 25.57
CA ALA A 808 13.39 -14.87 24.22
C ALA A 808 12.98 -16.09 23.38
N GLN A 809 11.99 -15.91 22.51
CA GLN A 809 11.51 -16.99 21.64
C GLN A 809 12.13 -16.96 20.24
N ALA A 810 12.58 -15.80 19.77
CA ALA A 810 13.08 -15.63 18.41
C ALA A 810 14.18 -14.57 18.36
N LEU A 811 15.11 -14.72 17.41
CA LEU A 811 16.06 -13.69 17.00
C LEU A 811 15.60 -13.09 15.67
N ASP A 812 15.09 -11.86 15.72
CA ASP A 812 14.71 -11.10 14.53
C ASP A 812 15.93 -10.37 13.95
N LEU A 813 16.19 -10.56 12.66
CA LEU A 813 17.29 -9.94 11.92
C LEU A 813 16.74 -9.31 10.64
N ALA A 814 17.00 -8.03 10.41
CA ALA A 814 16.80 -7.42 9.10
C ALA A 814 17.90 -7.89 8.11
N PRO A 815 17.74 -7.67 6.78
CA PRO A 815 18.82 -7.97 5.84
C PRO A 815 20.15 -7.31 6.25
N ALA A 816 21.24 -8.04 6.09
CA ALA A 816 22.61 -7.71 6.51
C ALA A 816 22.85 -7.68 8.04
N GLN A 817 21.86 -8.00 8.87
CA GLN A 817 22.06 -8.09 10.32
C GLN A 817 22.51 -9.48 10.76
N GLY A 818 23.18 -9.52 11.90
CA GLY A 818 23.57 -10.76 12.54
C GLY A 818 23.60 -10.72 14.07
N GLY A 819 23.65 -11.91 14.66
CA GLY A 819 23.63 -12.09 16.10
C GLY A 819 23.87 -13.54 16.52
N PHE A 820 23.65 -13.85 17.79
CA PHE A 820 23.55 -15.21 18.27
C PHE A 820 22.48 -15.37 19.34
N VAL A 821 22.01 -16.60 19.50
CA VAL A 821 21.17 -17.03 20.60
C VAL A 821 21.81 -18.19 21.35
N GLU A 822 21.51 -18.34 22.62
CA GLU A 822 21.90 -19.52 23.40
C GLU A 822 20.71 -20.14 24.12
N THR A 823 20.78 -21.46 24.26
CA THR A 823 19.83 -22.28 25.00
C THR A 823 20.53 -23.51 25.58
N VAL A 824 19.94 -24.09 26.61
CA VAL A 824 20.27 -25.43 27.09
C VAL A 824 19.08 -26.33 26.80
N PHE A 825 19.27 -27.42 26.05
CA PHE A 825 18.18 -28.37 25.78
C PHE A 825 17.88 -29.20 27.03
N PRO A 826 16.64 -29.20 27.55
CA PRO A 826 16.32 -29.83 28.84
C PRO A 826 16.32 -31.36 28.76
N GLU A 827 15.89 -31.92 27.63
CA GLU A 827 15.76 -33.37 27.44
C GLU A 827 16.12 -33.81 26.01
N PRO A 828 16.50 -35.09 25.82
CA PRO A 828 16.74 -35.65 24.49
C PRO A 828 15.50 -35.55 23.60
N GLY A 829 15.70 -35.31 22.31
CA GLY A 829 14.60 -35.12 21.38
C GLY A 829 15.05 -34.54 20.05
N ARG A 830 14.08 -34.31 19.16
CA ARG A 830 14.31 -33.67 17.87
C ARG A 830 13.64 -32.29 17.90
N TYR A 831 14.44 -31.22 17.93
CA TYR A 831 13.96 -29.85 18.09
C TYR A 831 14.03 -29.14 16.73
N PRO A 832 12.90 -28.80 16.10
CA PRO A 832 12.89 -28.06 14.86
C PRO A 832 13.47 -26.65 15.06
N PHE A 833 14.26 -26.16 14.11
CA PHE A 833 14.57 -24.75 13.99
C PHE A 833 14.08 -24.21 12.65
N VAL A 834 13.61 -22.96 12.64
CA VAL A 834 12.93 -22.36 11.50
C VAL A 834 13.24 -20.87 11.39
N ASP A 835 13.04 -20.31 10.21
CA ASP A 835 12.61 -18.91 10.10
C ASP A 835 11.10 -18.81 10.36
N HIS A 836 10.70 -18.05 11.38
CA HIS A 836 9.31 -17.94 11.81
C HIS A 836 8.43 -17.08 10.86
N ASP A 837 9.00 -16.49 9.80
CA ASP A 837 8.19 -16.23 8.61
C ASP A 837 7.87 -17.57 7.94
N MET A 838 6.68 -18.10 8.21
CA MET A 838 6.31 -19.47 7.79
C MET A 838 6.41 -19.71 6.29
N ARG A 839 6.38 -18.66 5.46
CA ARG A 839 6.64 -18.78 4.02
C ARG A 839 8.07 -19.22 3.74
N HIS A 840 9.03 -18.73 4.52
CA HIS A 840 10.44 -19.09 4.43
C HIS A 840 10.68 -20.50 4.98
N ALA A 841 10.11 -20.82 6.15
CA ALA A 841 10.17 -22.17 6.72
C ALA A 841 9.57 -23.20 5.77
N GLU A 842 8.32 -23.07 5.34
CA GLU A 842 7.66 -24.04 4.45
C GLU A 842 8.33 -24.15 3.07
N SER A 843 9.21 -23.21 2.73
CA SER A 843 10.00 -23.19 1.49
C SER A 843 11.49 -23.48 1.69
N GLY A 844 11.90 -24.03 2.83
CA GLY A 844 13.21 -24.67 3.02
C GLY A 844 14.13 -24.09 4.10
N ALA A 845 13.79 -22.95 4.72
CA ALA A 845 14.56 -22.40 5.83
C ALA A 845 14.18 -23.07 7.17
N HIS A 846 14.48 -24.35 7.28
CA HIS A 846 14.28 -25.15 8.48
C HIS A 846 15.28 -26.30 8.58
N GLY A 847 15.31 -26.90 9.77
CA GLY A 847 16.09 -28.07 10.09
C GLY A 847 15.77 -28.58 11.48
N PHE A 848 16.57 -29.51 11.96
CA PHE A 848 16.43 -30.02 13.33
C PHE A 848 17.75 -30.00 14.08
N PHE A 849 17.66 -29.78 15.40
CA PHE A 849 18.63 -30.30 16.34
C PHE A 849 18.26 -31.72 16.73
N GLN A 850 19.20 -32.65 16.57
CA GLN A 850 19.11 -33.99 17.12
C GLN A 850 19.81 -34.01 18.48
N VAL A 851 19.01 -33.94 19.55
CA VAL A 851 19.48 -33.89 20.93
C VAL A 851 19.48 -35.30 21.51
N THR A 852 20.64 -35.78 21.93
CA THR A 852 20.85 -37.11 22.52
C THR A 852 20.96 -37.03 24.05
N ALA A 853 20.83 -38.17 24.73
CA ALA A 853 21.14 -38.26 26.16
C ALA A 853 22.62 -37.94 26.41
N ARG A 854 22.92 -37.42 27.60
CA ARG A 854 24.24 -36.90 27.96
C ARG A 854 25.33 -37.96 27.99
#